data_AF-A0A6P8BLN9-F1
#
_entry.id   AF-A0A6P8BLN9-F1
#
_cell.length_a   1.000
_cell.length_b   1.000
_cell.length_c   1.000
_cell.angle_alpha   90.00
_cell.angle_beta   90.00
_cell.angle_gamma   90.00
#
_symmetry.space_group_name_H-M   'P 1'
#
loop_
_entity.id
_entity.type
_entity.pdbx_description
1 polymer ?
#
loop_
_entity_poly.entity_id
_entity_poly.type
_entity_poly.pdbx_seq_one_letter_code
_entity_poly.pdbx_strand_id
1 'polypeptide(L)'
;MFGGLHFAAAAPQKPPKDVPPPTPVNLPSYLPRFAAHQGGGIDQADDNEGHLDSPKVPLVKLLRTIIRPADVSEKHFEALGVHVVPNVAIQELIPDPSVLPNFADWEAMDHARACDINQSTRVRICNGNMSPGVEIYQDRMRELLTPNEAAYRSVRRMKPVPGQVQARLGNSYEFFRNLEVVSTYWDDTSAVLAGKVANPTSTATGEVAAQGTTQAEGNVQAKATEEVIFYRTGSGTQMPPEYRINVTNSFLKLVAYDFGCSVTGPRIEPRLYLNSPSILAPTPDNTSDPKSTSVQDVAALSQSVPSPGPSSYFSSDCTFIFRTPRTREAARQGLCEGPVAAVSARHTTTFPPSDPTNSTQSTHPDSVVDLAREIVAALVTAQHRAREGHIERRIGKDSWWATKKRWGGGTGGPIGREVELSSATSTSTGTTEGGDRRSSGGNKGRSRPAASLAEPIKSSLAGEEPARPVSDPNSETGPNRKIGGPIIHAASPSSSPSPSAGGRKSIQHHPMPHLAPRVRTKSRRTTLAIYDNYRMVRPPAAAWDPKTRYSPIGRIPGADFDDIFVVSALFHHISFLRVRVPTRLLEVLDGAPDNMNKGSTCGDKARSWGGLDVYRTQWYDLFLAEDRVAAMKVVWAMMAYLMRATDDGNGDDVKMTGT
;
A
#
# COMPACT_ATOMS: atom_id res chain seq x y z
N MET A 1 12.01 14.48 7.71
CA MET A 1 12.17 14.72 6.26
C MET A 1 11.12 15.75 5.85
N PHE A 2 11.48 16.81 5.14
CA PHE A 2 10.48 17.74 4.60
C PHE A 2 9.95 17.18 3.29
N GLY A 3 8.65 16.86 3.24
CA GLY A 3 7.99 16.45 2.00
C GLY A 3 7.96 17.60 1.00
N GLY A 4 8.08 17.28 -0.29
CA GLY A 4 8.11 18.29 -1.35
C GLY A 4 6.80 19.07 -1.42
N LEU A 5 6.84 20.35 -1.02
CA LEU A 5 5.75 21.30 -1.20
C LEU A 5 5.43 21.43 -2.69
N HIS A 6 4.43 20.68 -3.13
CA HIS A 6 3.75 20.96 -4.39
C HIS A 6 2.97 22.26 -4.18
N PHE A 7 3.56 23.37 -4.64
CA PHE A 7 2.80 24.59 -4.86
C PHE A 7 1.74 24.26 -5.90
N ALA A 8 0.48 24.19 -5.47
CA ALA A 8 -0.64 24.11 -6.39
C ALA A 8 -0.54 25.31 -7.34
N ALA A 9 -0.33 25.04 -8.62
CA ALA A 9 -0.40 26.09 -9.64
C ALA A 9 -1.78 26.76 -9.54
N ALA A 10 -1.85 28.07 -9.75
CA ALA A 10 -3.12 28.76 -9.76
C ALA A 10 -4.03 28.12 -10.81
N ALA A 11 -5.11 27.47 -10.36
CA ALA A 11 -6.00 26.75 -11.25
C ALA A 11 -6.52 27.71 -12.33
N PRO A 12 -6.52 27.33 -13.63
CA PRO A 12 -6.99 28.22 -14.67
C PRO A 12 -8.44 28.65 -14.39
N GLN A 13 -8.78 29.90 -14.69
CA GLN A 13 -10.13 30.42 -14.41
C GLN A 13 -11.19 29.96 -15.43
N LYS A 14 -10.79 29.12 -16.40
CA LYS A 14 -11.65 28.56 -17.45
C LYS A 14 -11.20 27.13 -17.73
N PRO A 15 -12.12 26.20 -18.06
CA PRO A 15 -11.75 24.85 -18.47
C PRO A 15 -10.77 24.91 -19.66
N PRO A 16 -9.69 24.09 -19.68
CA PRO A 16 -8.82 23.96 -20.83
C PRO A 16 -9.63 23.58 -22.07
N LYS A 17 -9.19 24.05 -23.24
CA LYS A 17 -9.85 23.70 -24.51
C LYS A 17 -9.65 22.23 -24.87
N ASP A 18 -8.53 21.66 -24.43
CA ASP A 18 -8.00 20.38 -24.88
C ASP A 18 -7.99 19.33 -23.75
N VAL A 19 -9.04 19.31 -22.91
CA VAL A 19 -9.20 18.25 -21.89
C VAL A 19 -9.53 16.93 -22.59
N PRO A 20 -8.80 15.82 -22.32
CA PRO A 20 -9.13 14.50 -22.89
C PRO A 20 -10.58 14.07 -22.56
N PRO A 21 -11.20 13.16 -23.32
CA PRO A 21 -12.52 12.64 -22.98
C PRO A 21 -12.53 12.01 -21.56
N PRO A 22 -13.65 12.06 -20.84
CA PRO A 22 -13.80 11.40 -19.55
C PRO A 22 -13.41 9.92 -19.61
N THR A 23 -12.74 9.43 -18.57
CA THR A 23 -12.41 7.99 -18.47
C THR A 23 -13.62 7.23 -17.92
N PRO A 24 -14.15 6.21 -18.61
CA PRO A 24 -15.31 5.45 -18.14
C PRO A 24 -15.06 4.80 -16.77
N VAL A 25 -15.99 4.99 -15.84
CA VAL A 25 -15.99 4.33 -14.54
C VAL A 25 -16.74 3.00 -14.68
N ASN A 26 -15.98 1.92 -14.88
CA ASN A 26 -16.48 0.54 -14.79
C ASN A 26 -15.86 -0.11 -13.55
N LEU A 27 -16.70 -0.73 -12.71
CA LEU A 27 -16.29 -1.31 -11.43
C LEU A 27 -16.35 -2.85 -11.49
N PRO A 28 -15.39 -3.57 -10.89
CA PRO A 28 -15.33 -5.02 -10.98
C PRO A 28 -16.45 -5.67 -10.15
N SER A 29 -17.16 -6.58 -10.80
CA SER A 29 -18.36 -7.27 -10.31
C SER A 29 -18.27 -8.80 -10.43
N TYR A 30 -17.06 -9.36 -10.61
CA TYR A 30 -16.89 -10.80 -10.81
C TYR A 30 -17.27 -11.61 -9.56
N LEU A 31 -18.15 -12.58 -9.79
CA LEU A 31 -18.56 -13.62 -8.85
C LEU A 31 -18.16 -14.97 -9.46
N PRO A 32 -17.29 -15.76 -8.81
CA PRO A 32 -17.03 -17.14 -9.23
C PRO A 32 -18.33 -17.95 -9.22
N ARG A 33 -18.60 -18.69 -10.29
CA ARG A 33 -19.81 -19.51 -10.49
C ARG A 33 -19.43 -20.97 -10.70
N PHE A 34 -18.94 -21.60 -9.65
CA PHE A 34 -18.76 -23.05 -9.64
C PHE A 34 -20.11 -23.74 -9.87
N ALA A 35 -20.12 -24.84 -10.62
CA ALA A 35 -21.32 -25.66 -10.78
C ALA A 35 -21.74 -26.20 -9.41
N ALA A 36 -22.83 -25.68 -8.85
CA ALA A 36 -23.32 -26.10 -7.55
C ALA A 36 -23.99 -27.47 -7.71
N HIS A 37 -23.34 -28.54 -7.24
CA HIS A 37 -23.94 -29.85 -7.05
C HIS A 37 -24.95 -29.82 -5.88
N GLN A 38 -26.00 -29.00 -6.02
CA GLN A 38 -27.16 -29.05 -5.13
C GLN A 38 -27.94 -30.32 -5.46
N GLY A 39 -28.04 -31.23 -4.48
CA GLY A 39 -28.78 -32.48 -4.66
C GLY A 39 -30.28 -32.22 -4.83
N GLY A 40 -30.82 -32.58 -5.99
CA GLY A 40 -32.25 -32.50 -6.28
C GLY A 40 -32.61 -33.17 -7.60
N GLY A 41 -33.53 -34.14 -7.55
CA GLY A 41 -34.04 -34.86 -8.72
C GLY A 41 -33.34 -36.19 -8.99
N ILE A 42 -34.15 -37.22 -9.21
CA ILE A 42 -33.75 -38.50 -9.82
C ILE A 42 -34.16 -38.41 -11.29
N ASP A 43 -33.26 -38.77 -12.21
CA ASP A 43 -33.57 -39.59 -13.40
C ASP A 43 -32.28 -40.05 -14.08
N GLN A 44 -32.39 -41.00 -15.03
CA GLN A 44 -31.27 -41.69 -15.69
C GLN A 44 -30.99 -41.21 -17.13
N ALA A 45 -29.79 -41.51 -17.62
CA ALA A 45 -29.21 -41.19 -18.94
C ALA A 45 -28.87 -39.69 -19.16
N ASP A 46 -27.78 -39.32 -19.85
CA ASP A 46 -26.88 -40.08 -20.74
C ASP A 46 -25.38 -39.94 -20.38
N ASP A 47 -24.59 -40.95 -20.76
CA ASP A 47 -23.16 -41.09 -20.39
C ASP A 47 -22.17 -40.27 -21.26
N ASN A 48 -22.48 -39.02 -21.65
CA ASN A 48 -21.50 -38.17 -22.34
C ASN A 48 -21.82 -36.65 -22.34
N GLU A 49 -21.26 -35.88 -21.39
CA GLU A 49 -20.55 -34.60 -21.61
C GLU A 49 -20.17 -33.90 -20.28
N GLY A 50 -19.13 -33.07 -20.29
CA GLY A 50 -18.99 -31.92 -19.38
C GLY A 50 -18.51 -32.12 -17.93
N HIS A 51 -18.33 -33.34 -17.41
CA HIS A 51 -17.93 -33.52 -15.99
C HIS A 51 -16.46 -33.11 -15.72
N LEU A 52 -16.26 -31.86 -15.30
CA LEU A 52 -14.95 -31.31 -14.92
C LEU A 52 -14.45 -31.94 -13.61
N ASP A 53 -13.47 -32.84 -13.74
CA ASP A 53 -12.71 -33.44 -12.63
C ASP A 53 -12.26 -32.40 -11.59
N SER A 54 -12.88 -32.41 -10.40
CA SER A 54 -12.39 -31.62 -9.26
C SER A 54 -10.90 -31.93 -9.02
N PRO A 55 -10.03 -30.91 -8.86
CA PRO A 55 -8.63 -31.03 -9.23
C PRO A 55 -7.88 -32.13 -8.46
N LYS A 56 -7.48 -33.18 -9.17
CA LYS A 56 -6.57 -34.26 -8.74
C LYS A 56 -5.12 -33.77 -8.46
N VAL A 57 -4.92 -32.45 -8.39
CA VAL A 57 -3.65 -31.75 -8.23
C VAL A 57 -3.68 -31.00 -6.89
N PRO A 58 -2.72 -31.25 -5.98
CA PRO A 58 -2.67 -30.57 -4.68
C PRO A 58 -2.77 -29.04 -4.76
N LEU A 59 -3.47 -28.40 -3.82
CA LEU A 59 -3.80 -26.96 -3.86
C LEU A 59 -2.55 -26.10 -4.08
N VAL A 60 -1.52 -26.29 -3.26
CA VAL A 60 -0.25 -25.55 -3.38
C VAL A 60 0.43 -25.82 -4.72
N LYS A 61 0.33 -27.05 -5.28
CA LYS A 61 0.88 -27.38 -6.60
C LYS A 61 0.12 -26.69 -7.72
N LEU A 62 -1.21 -26.55 -7.60
CA LEU A 62 -2.05 -25.84 -8.58
C LEU A 62 -1.82 -24.32 -8.52
N LEU A 63 -1.85 -23.71 -7.33
CA LEU A 63 -1.59 -22.26 -7.18
C LEU A 63 -0.22 -21.87 -7.74
N ARG A 64 0.80 -22.72 -7.56
CA ARG A 64 2.14 -22.53 -8.13
C ARG A 64 2.25 -22.65 -9.65
N THR A 65 1.15 -22.91 -10.36
CA THR A 65 1.10 -22.79 -11.84
C THR A 65 0.84 -21.36 -12.32
N ILE A 66 0.43 -20.45 -11.42
CA ILE A 66 0.31 -19.03 -11.70
C ILE A 66 1.71 -18.41 -11.73
N ILE A 67 2.18 -17.96 -12.89
CA ILE A 67 3.48 -17.28 -13.07
C ILE A 67 3.28 -15.78 -13.28
N ARG A 68 2.16 -15.40 -13.92
CA ARG A 68 1.73 -14.04 -14.24
C ARG A 68 0.29 -13.84 -13.74
N PRO A 69 -0.15 -12.61 -13.47
CA PRO A 69 -1.53 -12.35 -13.05
C PRO A 69 -2.58 -12.91 -14.02
N ALA A 70 -2.33 -12.79 -15.34
CA ALA A 70 -3.23 -13.30 -16.38
C ALA A 70 -3.32 -14.83 -16.48
N ASP A 71 -2.53 -15.59 -15.72
CA ASP A 71 -2.66 -17.06 -15.63
C ASP A 71 -3.77 -17.47 -14.63
N VAL A 72 -4.23 -16.53 -13.78
CA VAL A 72 -5.34 -16.75 -12.84
C VAL A 72 -6.66 -16.93 -13.60
N SER A 73 -7.49 -17.83 -13.09
CA SER A 73 -8.64 -18.42 -13.77
C SER A 73 -9.50 -19.18 -12.75
N GLU A 74 -10.77 -19.43 -13.08
CA GLU A 74 -11.79 -19.93 -12.15
C GLU A 74 -11.40 -21.18 -11.36
N LYS A 75 -10.69 -22.14 -11.99
CA LYS A 75 -10.09 -23.33 -11.35
C LYS A 75 -9.29 -23.03 -10.05
N HIS A 76 -8.70 -21.85 -9.93
CA HIS A 76 -7.93 -21.46 -8.75
C HIS A 76 -8.84 -20.97 -7.62
N PHE A 77 -9.91 -20.27 -7.96
CA PHE A 77 -10.96 -19.88 -7.01
C PHE A 77 -11.77 -21.10 -6.56
N GLU A 78 -12.03 -22.05 -7.47
CA GLU A 78 -12.69 -23.31 -7.17
C GLU A 78 -11.83 -24.19 -6.25
N ALA A 79 -10.53 -24.29 -6.51
CA ALA A 79 -9.60 -25.01 -5.63
C ALA A 79 -9.50 -24.36 -4.24
N LEU A 80 -9.48 -23.03 -4.15
CA LEU A 80 -9.54 -22.31 -2.88
C LEU A 80 -10.92 -22.40 -2.19
N GLY A 81 -11.99 -22.62 -2.95
CA GLY A 81 -13.38 -22.61 -2.48
C GLY A 81 -13.91 -21.18 -2.24
N VAL A 82 -13.57 -20.21 -3.09
CA VAL A 82 -13.93 -18.80 -2.91
C VAL A 82 -15.41 -18.54 -3.26
N HIS A 83 -16.23 -18.35 -2.25
CA HIS A 83 -17.64 -18.01 -2.36
C HIS A 83 -17.83 -16.52 -2.09
N VAL A 84 -18.50 -15.78 -3.00
CA VAL A 84 -18.63 -14.31 -2.93
C VAL A 84 -20.09 -13.89 -2.81
N VAL A 85 -20.43 -13.27 -1.68
CA VAL A 85 -21.70 -12.59 -1.43
C VAL A 85 -21.51 -11.08 -1.69
N PRO A 86 -22.10 -10.52 -2.77
CA PRO A 86 -21.96 -9.10 -3.11
C PRO A 86 -23.02 -8.22 -2.44
N ASN A 87 -22.74 -6.91 -2.38
CA ASN A 87 -23.64 -5.86 -1.92
C ASN A 87 -24.24 -6.06 -0.52
N VAL A 88 -23.49 -6.71 0.39
CA VAL A 88 -23.96 -7.00 1.76
C VAL A 88 -24.17 -5.73 2.59
N ALA A 89 -25.12 -5.79 3.52
CA ALA A 89 -25.34 -4.75 4.53
C ALA A 89 -24.26 -4.78 5.63
N ILE A 90 -24.11 -3.69 6.39
CA ILE A 90 -23.15 -3.60 7.50
C ILE A 90 -23.37 -4.71 8.53
N GLN A 91 -24.64 -5.02 8.83
CA GLN A 91 -25.06 -6.04 9.78
C GLN A 91 -24.74 -7.48 9.32
N GLU A 92 -24.47 -7.68 8.03
CA GLU A 92 -24.05 -8.97 7.47
C GLU A 92 -22.52 -9.03 7.31
N LEU A 93 -21.89 -7.91 6.95
CA LEU A 93 -20.43 -7.75 6.84
C LEU A 93 -19.71 -7.93 8.19
N ILE A 94 -20.32 -7.50 9.29
CA ILE A 94 -19.75 -7.61 10.63
C ILE A 94 -20.20 -8.92 11.30
N PRO A 95 -19.28 -9.81 11.76
CA PRO A 95 -19.65 -11.11 12.33
C PRO A 95 -20.51 -11.05 13.60
N ASP A 96 -20.33 -9.98 14.39
CA ASP A 96 -21.10 -9.71 15.59
C ASP A 96 -21.67 -8.28 15.51
N PRO A 97 -22.95 -8.12 15.11
CA PRO A 97 -23.58 -6.80 15.03
C PRO A 97 -23.82 -6.13 16.40
N SER A 98 -23.66 -6.82 17.54
CA SER A 98 -23.93 -6.24 18.86
C SER A 98 -22.90 -5.19 19.28
N VAL A 99 -21.69 -5.20 18.68
CA VAL A 99 -20.65 -4.19 18.89
C VAL A 99 -20.92 -2.87 18.17
N LEU A 100 -21.97 -2.80 17.35
CA LEU A 100 -22.28 -1.66 16.51
C LEU A 100 -23.16 -0.65 17.26
N PRO A 101 -22.87 0.66 17.15
CA PRO A 101 -23.78 1.68 17.65
C PRO A 101 -25.05 1.69 16.79
N ASN A 102 -26.18 2.13 17.36
CA ASN A 102 -27.34 2.48 16.54
C ASN A 102 -27.06 3.79 15.80
N PHE A 103 -26.49 3.67 14.60
CA PHE A 103 -26.17 4.80 13.73
C PHE A 103 -27.40 5.68 13.43
N ALA A 104 -28.61 5.12 13.36
CA ALA A 104 -29.83 5.91 13.11
C ALA A 104 -30.15 6.84 14.30
N ASP A 105 -30.06 6.35 15.53
CA ASP A 105 -30.23 7.18 16.73
C ASP A 105 -29.15 8.26 16.81
N TRP A 106 -27.89 7.90 16.51
CA TRP A 106 -26.75 8.83 16.52
C TRP A 106 -26.85 9.95 15.47
N GLU A 107 -27.60 9.73 14.39
CA GLU A 107 -27.81 10.70 13.30
C GLU A 107 -29.07 11.55 13.49
N ALA A 108 -30.12 11.00 14.11
CA ALA A 108 -31.32 11.75 14.48
C ALA A 108 -31.12 12.64 15.72
N MET A 109 -30.09 12.37 16.53
CA MET A 109 -29.82 13.07 17.79
C MET A 109 -29.22 14.45 17.58
N ASP A 110 -29.69 15.45 18.33
CA ASP A 110 -29.10 16.78 18.31
C ASP A 110 -27.68 16.80 18.91
N HIS A 111 -26.90 17.80 18.53
CA HIS A 111 -25.48 17.84 18.90
C HIS A 111 -25.23 18.11 20.39
N ALA A 112 -26.12 18.83 21.08
CA ALA A 112 -25.96 19.07 22.51
C ALA A 112 -26.20 17.76 23.28
N ARG A 113 -27.26 17.02 22.91
CA ARG A 113 -27.56 15.71 23.47
C ARG A 113 -26.46 14.68 23.17
N ALA A 114 -25.86 14.73 21.98
CA ALA A 114 -24.72 13.90 21.63
C ALA A 114 -23.50 14.17 22.53
N CYS A 115 -23.21 15.43 22.86
CA CYS A 115 -22.16 15.79 23.82
C CYS A 115 -22.50 15.28 25.24
N ASP A 116 -23.73 15.47 25.72
CA ASP A 116 -24.18 15.01 27.05
C ASP A 116 -23.96 13.50 27.25
N ILE A 117 -24.27 12.68 26.23
CA ILE A 117 -24.16 11.23 26.31
C ILE A 117 -22.82 10.68 25.78
N ASN A 118 -21.93 11.52 25.23
CA ASN A 118 -20.74 11.05 24.53
C ASN A 118 -19.96 10.03 25.35
N GLN A 119 -19.70 10.33 26.63
CA GLN A 119 -18.91 9.46 27.50
C GLN A 119 -19.58 8.11 27.82
N SER A 120 -20.92 7.97 27.77
CA SER A 120 -21.61 6.68 27.92
C SER A 120 -21.74 5.89 26.62
N THR A 121 -21.59 6.55 25.46
CA THR A 121 -21.54 5.85 24.14
C THR A 121 -20.20 5.18 23.83
N ARG A 122 -19.19 5.34 24.70
CA ARG A 122 -17.82 4.85 24.48
C ARG A 122 -17.59 3.51 25.15
N VAL A 123 -17.02 2.57 24.41
CA VAL A 123 -16.75 1.19 24.85
C VAL A 123 -15.25 0.97 25.07
N ARG A 124 -14.89 0.04 25.95
CA ARG A 124 -13.50 -0.36 26.17
C ARG A 124 -12.96 -1.10 24.94
N ILE A 125 -11.79 -0.71 24.44
CA ILE A 125 -11.17 -1.31 23.24
C ILE A 125 -9.83 -1.98 23.56
N CYS A 126 -9.43 -2.96 22.74
CA CYS A 126 -8.31 -3.89 22.97
C CYS A 126 -6.90 -3.27 23.05
N ASN A 127 -6.78 -1.94 22.90
CA ASN A 127 -5.53 -1.20 23.15
C ASN A 127 -5.42 -0.64 24.58
N GLY A 128 -6.47 -0.72 25.41
CA GLY A 128 -6.49 -0.12 26.75
C GLY A 128 -6.99 1.33 26.79
N ASN A 129 -7.58 1.83 25.72
CA ASN A 129 -8.30 3.11 25.66
C ASN A 129 -9.83 2.90 25.65
N MET A 130 -10.56 4.00 25.56
CA MET A 130 -11.99 4.01 25.21
C MET A 130 -12.14 4.33 23.72
N SER A 131 -13.13 3.75 23.06
CA SER A 131 -13.48 4.05 21.66
C SER A 131 -13.78 5.54 21.46
N PRO A 132 -13.85 6.03 20.21
CA PRO A 132 -14.65 7.22 19.93
C PRO A 132 -16.13 6.98 20.26
N GLY A 133 -16.86 8.06 20.55
CA GLY A 133 -18.31 8.05 20.83
C GLY A 133 -19.09 8.94 19.86
N VAL A 134 -20.37 9.16 20.16
CA VAL A 134 -21.31 9.83 19.24
C VAL A 134 -20.91 11.26 18.85
N GLU A 135 -20.24 12.02 19.73
CA GLU A 135 -19.75 13.38 19.42
C GLU A 135 -18.73 13.35 18.26
N ILE A 136 -17.75 12.44 18.34
CA ILE A 136 -16.74 12.26 17.29
C ILE A 136 -17.40 11.74 16.01
N TYR A 137 -18.37 10.82 16.12
CA TYR A 137 -19.12 10.33 14.96
C TYR A 137 -19.84 11.47 14.22
N GLN A 138 -20.59 12.29 14.95
CA GLN A 138 -21.31 13.44 14.37
C GLN A 138 -20.36 14.46 13.77
N ASP A 139 -19.21 14.71 14.39
CA ASP A 139 -18.19 15.61 13.82
C ASP A 139 -17.62 15.06 12.51
N ARG A 140 -17.25 13.77 12.44
CA ARG A 140 -16.76 13.14 11.19
C ARG A 140 -17.84 13.15 10.10
N MET A 141 -19.08 12.88 10.45
CA MET A 141 -20.22 12.97 9.53
C MET A 141 -20.41 14.39 9.00
N ARG A 142 -20.45 15.40 9.90
CA ARG A 142 -20.65 16.81 9.54
C ARG A 142 -19.51 17.36 8.68
N GLU A 143 -18.27 16.96 8.98
CA GLU A 143 -17.10 17.24 8.14
C GLU A 143 -17.26 16.61 6.74
N LEU A 144 -17.55 15.30 6.66
CA LEU A 144 -17.66 14.56 5.39
C LEU A 144 -18.85 14.98 4.52
N LEU A 145 -19.95 15.46 5.10
CA LEU A 145 -21.10 16.02 4.37
C LEU A 145 -20.81 17.37 3.70
N THR A 146 -19.62 17.96 3.89
CA THR A 146 -19.26 19.21 3.22
C THR A 146 -19.30 19.06 1.68
N PRO A 147 -20.03 19.94 0.95
CA PRO A 147 -20.02 19.93 -0.52
C PRO A 147 -18.62 20.18 -1.09
N ASN A 148 -18.28 19.44 -2.14
CA ASN A 148 -16.93 19.43 -2.74
C ASN A 148 -16.44 20.83 -3.11
N GLU A 149 -17.28 21.62 -3.77
CA GLU A 149 -17.00 23.00 -4.16
C GLU A 149 -16.68 23.93 -2.97
N ALA A 150 -17.30 23.73 -1.80
CA ALA A 150 -17.04 24.50 -0.58
C ALA A 150 -15.77 24.00 0.14
N ALA A 151 -15.51 22.69 0.10
CA ALA A 151 -14.29 22.09 0.64
C ALA A 151 -13.06 22.48 -0.19
N TYR A 152 -13.11 22.35 -1.51
CA TYR A 152 -11.99 22.70 -2.40
C TYR A 152 -11.67 24.20 -2.35
N ARG A 153 -12.68 25.09 -2.23
CA ARG A 153 -12.44 26.51 -1.91
C ARG A 153 -11.64 26.68 -0.61
N SER A 154 -11.97 25.93 0.43
CA SER A 154 -11.29 26.01 1.73
C SER A 154 -9.87 25.43 1.70
N VAL A 155 -9.64 24.33 0.97
CA VAL A 155 -8.31 23.75 0.68
C VAL A 155 -7.43 24.76 -0.09
N ARG A 156 -7.95 25.32 -1.19
CA ARG A 156 -7.24 26.33 -2.01
C ARG A 156 -7.20 27.73 -1.35
N ARG A 157 -7.71 27.89 -0.13
CA ARG A 157 -7.79 29.16 0.63
C ARG A 157 -8.49 30.31 -0.13
N MET A 158 -9.44 29.95 -0.97
CA MET A 158 -10.28 30.89 -1.71
C MET A 158 -11.37 31.48 -0.80
N LYS A 159 -11.92 32.64 -1.18
CA LYS A 159 -13.12 33.18 -0.53
C LYS A 159 -14.31 32.22 -0.74
N PRO A 160 -15.21 32.06 0.26
CA PRO A 160 -16.45 31.31 0.07
C PRO A 160 -17.35 31.98 -0.99
N VAL A 161 -18.37 31.26 -1.45
CA VAL A 161 -19.44 31.83 -2.29
C VAL A 161 -20.10 32.99 -1.52
N PRO A 162 -20.45 34.13 -2.16
CA PRO A 162 -21.16 35.22 -1.48
C PRO A 162 -22.41 34.72 -0.75
N GLY A 163 -22.54 35.07 0.53
CA GLY A 163 -23.62 34.60 1.41
C GLY A 163 -23.34 33.27 2.14
N GLN A 164 -22.31 32.51 1.77
CA GLN A 164 -21.91 31.28 2.47
C GLN A 164 -20.76 31.52 3.46
N VAL A 165 -20.75 30.74 4.55
CA VAL A 165 -19.63 30.68 5.50
C VAL A 165 -18.54 29.75 4.95
N GLN A 166 -17.27 30.03 5.22
CA GLN A 166 -16.16 29.15 4.83
C GLN A 166 -16.25 27.79 5.55
N ALA A 167 -16.15 26.70 4.79
CA ALA A 167 -16.29 25.35 5.32
C ALA A 167 -15.19 24.98 6.32
N ARG A 168 -15.58 24.45 7.49
CA ARG A 168 -14.68 23.99 8.54
C ARG A 168 -14.37 22.51 8.36
N LEU A 169 -13.32 22.21 7.62
CA LEU A 169 -12.97 20.82 7.26
C LEU A 169 -12.36 20.00 8.40
N GLY A 170 -11.87 20.63 9.47
CA GLY A 170 -11.34 19.93 10.65
C GLY A 170 -10.34 18.82 10.30
N ASN A 171 -10.72 17.57 10.60
CA ASN A 171 -9.91 16.38 10.38
C ASN A 171 -9.96 15.93 8.91
N SER A 172 -11.11 16.06 8.25
CA SER A 172 -11.32 15.79 6.81
C SER A 172 -10.52 16.68 5.87
N TYR A 173 -9.84 17.73 6.35
CA TYR A 173 -9.00 18.61 5.52
C TYR A 173 -7.98 17.83 4.65
N GLU A 174 -7.34 16.80 5.20
CA GLU A 174 -6.38 15.99 4.42
C GLU A 174 -7.08 15.08 3.40
N PHE A 175 -8.29 14.60 3.70
CA PHE A 175 -9.14 13.89 2.76
C PHE A 175 -9.55 14.79 1.58
N PHE A 176 -10.17 15.95 1.86
CA PHE A 176 -10.60 16.87 0.81
C PHE A 176 -9.44 17.45 -0.01
N ARG A 177 -8.25 17.66 0.58
CA ARG A 177 -7.04 18.02 -0.19
C ARG A 177 -6.66 16.94 -1.20
N ASN A 178 -6.77 15.66 -0.83
CA ASN A 178 -6.45 14.56 -1.74
C ASN A 178 -7.57 14.35 -2.77
N LEU A 179 -8.84 14.54 -2.39
CA LEU A 179 -9.99 14.49 -3.31
C LEU A 179 -9.97 15.62 -4.36
N GLU A 180 -9.55 16.84 -3.97
CA GLU A 180 -9.33 17.98 -4.87
C GLU A 180 -8.30 17.65 -5.96
N VAL A 181 -7.19 16.99 -5.59
CA VAL A 181 -6.20 16.50 -6.56
C VAL A 181 -6.80 15.42 -7.47
N VAL A 182 -7.62 14.50 -6.94
CA VAL A 182 -8.31 13.47 -7.72
C VAL A 182 -9.33 14.07 -8.72
N SER A 183 -10.01 15.17 -8.39
CA SER A 183 -10.89 15.91 -9.32
C SER A 183 -10.17 16.58 -10.50
N THR A 184 -8.84 16.59 -10.51
CA THR A 184 -8.07 17.03 -11.71
C THR A 184 -7.95 15.92 -12.77
N TYR A 185 -8.32 14.67 -12.44
CA TYR A 185 -8.26 13.50 -13.34
C TYR A 185 -9.61 12.77 -13.51
N TRP A 186 -10.58 13.00 -12.63
CA TRP A 186 -11.95 12.48 -12.72
C TRP A 186 -12.94 13.64 -12.61
N ASP A 187 -14.02 13.58 -13.38
CA ASP A 187 -15.10 14.56 -13.26
C ASP A 187 -15.84 14.33 -11.94
N ASP A 188 -16.18 15.40 -11.21
CA ASP A 188 -16.83 15.30 -9.91
C ASP A 188 -18.27 14.82 -10.08
N THR A 189 -18.56 13.59 -9.63
CA THR A 189 -19.88 12.94 -9.80
C THR A 189 -21.02 13.78 -9.24
N SER A 190 -20.79 14.53 -8.15
CA SER A 190 -21.81 15.42 -7.57
C SER A 190 -22.12 16.62 -8.49
N ALA A 191 -21.10 17.11 -9.23
CA ALA A 191 -21.27 18.17 -10.22
C ALA A 191 -21.89 17.65 -11.52
N VAL A 192 -21.60 16.41 -11.93
CA VAL A 192 -22.24 15.74 -13.09
C VAL A 192 -23.73 15.50 -12.81
N LEU A 193 -24.09 14.94 -11.65
CA LEU A 193 -25.50 14.72 -11.27
C LEU A 193 -26.28 16.04 -11.11
N ALA A 194 -25.61 17.11 -10.66
CA ALA A 194 -26.19 18.46 -10.60
C ALA A 194 -26.27 19.17 -11.97
N GLY A 195 -25.85 18.53 -13.07
CA GLY A 195 -25.84 19.13 -14.41
C GLY A 195 -24.82 20.26 -14.60
N LYS A 196 -23.90 20.47 -13.65
CA LYS A 196 -22.81 21.47 -13.74
C LYS A 196 -21.70 21.03 -14.70
N VAL A 197 -21.57 19.73 -14.96
CA VAL A 197 -20.59 19.12 -15.87
C VAL A 197 -21.32 18.18 -16.84
N ALA A 198 -20.89 18.13 -18.11
CA ALA A 198 -21.51 17.28 -19.12
C ALA A 198 -21.38 15.79 -18.76
N ASN A 199 -22.48 15.05 -18.85
CA ASN A 199 -22.55 13.63 -18.47
C ASN A 199 -21.83 12.75 -19.51
N PRO A 200 -20.76 12.00 -19.14
CA PRO A 200 -19.94 11.25 -20.10
C PRO A 200 -20.69 10.14 -20.84
N THR A 201 -21.78 9.62 -20.28
CA THR A 201 -22.54 8.50 -20.85
C THR A 201 -23.42 8.92 -22.04
N SER A 202 -23.57 10.23 -22.31
CA SER A 202 -24.52 10.76 -23.30
C SER A 202 -24.07 10.64 -24.76
N THR A 203 -22.79 10.44 -25.05
CA THR A 203 -22.20 10.70 -26.38
C THR A 203 -22.06 9.45 -27.26
N ALA A 204 -23.01 8.51 -27.17
CA ALA A 204 -22.92 7.17 -27.79
C ALA A 204 -24.12 6.77 -28.67
N THR A 205 -24.99 7.70 -29.08
CA THR A 205 -26.06 7.43 -30.07
C THR A 205 -26.50 8.67 -30.84
N GLY A 206 -26.35 8.65 -32.17
CA GLY A 206 -27.21 9.38 -33.12
C GLY A 206 -26.87 10.83 -33.48
N GLU A 207 -25.98 11.02 -34.46
CA GLU A 207 -26.06 12.17 -35.38
C GLU A 207 -27.01 11.84 -36.54
N VAL A 208 -28.25 12.39 -36.59
CA VAL A 208 -28.91 12.77 -37.86
C VAL A 208 -29.97 13.86 -37.60
N ALA A 209 -29.95 14.93 -38.40
CA ALA A 209 -30.99 15.95 -38.58
C ALA A 209 -31.34 16.85 -37.35
N ALA A 210 -31.85 18.07 -37.51
CA ALA A 210 -32.23 18.80 -38.73
C ALA A 210 -31.76 20.26 -38.70
N GLN A 211 -31.61 20.87 -39.89
CA GLN A 211 -31.48 22.33 -40.04
C GLN A 211 -32.86 22.99 -39.89
N GLY A 212 -32.94 24.12 -39.19
CA GLY A 212 -34.18 24.90 -39.05
C GLY A 212 -33.92 26.33 -38.57
N THR A 213 -34.14 27.30 -39.46
CA THR A 213 -33.83 28.72 -39.22
C THR A 213 -35.03 29.50 -38.72
N THR A 214 -34.92 30.17 -37.57
CA THR A 214 -35.68 31.41 -37.29
C THR A 214 -34.97 32.24 -36.21
N GLN A 215 -35.00 33.56 -36.36
CA GLN A 215 -34.64 34.50 -35.30
C GLN A 215 -35.85 34.75 -34.39
N ALA A 216 -35.62 34.88 -33.08
CA ALA A 216 -36.56 35.50 -32.16
C ALA A 216 -35.76 36.16 -31.02
N GLU A 217 -35.87 37.48 -30.89
CA GLU A 217 -35.27 38.20 -29.76
C GLU A 217 -36.12 38.00 -28.50
N GLY A 218 -35.51 37.51 -27.42
CA GLY A 218 -36.19 37.20 -26.17
C GLY A 218 -35.32 37.51 -24.97
N ASN A 219 -35.47 38.71 -24.40
CA ASN A 219 -34.73 39.13 -23.21
C ASN A 219 -35.20 38.35 -21.97
N VAL A 220 -34.41 37.36 -21.54
CA VAL A 220 -34.64 36.60 -20.30
C VAL A 220 -33.45 36.87 -19.37
N GLN A 221 -33.77 37.20 -18.11
CA GLN A 221 -32.79 37.53 -17.06
C GLN A 221 -31.62 36.53 -17.03
N ALA A 222 -30.39 37.04 -17.02
CA ALA A 222 -29.19 36.24 -16.78
C ALA A 222 -29.21 35.69 -15.34
N LYS A 223 -29.85 34.53 -15.15
CA LYS A 223 -29.69 33.70 -13.95
C LYS A 223 -28.21 33.35 -13.87
N ALA A 224 -27.50 33.92 -12.88
CA ALA A 224 -26.05 33.80 -12.78
C ALA A 224 -25.64 32.32 -12.71
N THR A 225 -25.08 31.81 -13.81
CA THR A 225 -24.53 30.46 -13.88
C THR A 225 -23.36 30.39 -12.91
N GLU A 226 -23.40 29.48 -11.95
CA GLU A 226 -22.29 29.27 -11.02
C GLU A 226 -21.07 28.78 -11.81
N GLU A 227 -20.12 29.68 -12.06
CA GLU A 227 -18.94 29.39 -12.87
C GLU A 227 -18.11 28.28 -12.21
N VAL A 228 -17.99 27.13 -12.89
CA VAL A 228 -17.42 25.91 -12.32
C VAL A 228 -15.89 26.05 -12.24
N ILE A 229 -15.40 26.47 -11.07
CA ILE A 229 -13.96 26.74 -10.82
C ILE A 229 -13.14 25.45 -10.54
N PHE A 230 -13.80 24.29 -10.53
CA PHE A 230 -13.20 22.98 -10.26
C PHE A 230 -13.67 22.01 -11.35
N TYR A 231 -12.74 21.65 -12.23
CA TYR A 231 -12.99 20.80 -13.39
C TYR A 231 -11.76 19.91 -13.64
N ARG A 232 -11.95 18.84 -14.40
CA ARG A 232 -10.91 17.89 -14.77
C ARG A 232 -9.94 18.46 -15.80
N THR A 233 -8.65 18.15 -15.66
CA THR A 233 -7.57 18.60 -16.56
C THR A 233 -6.83 17.47 -17.30
N GLY A 234 -6.86 16.24 -16.78
CA GLY A 234 -6.28 15.04 -17.40
C GLY A 234 -7.28 13.90 -17.53
N SER A 235 -6.85 12.73 -17.98
CA SER A 235 -7.68 11.51 -17.95
C SER A 235 -7.48 10.73 -16.65
N GLY A 236 -8.47 9.93 -16.25
CA GLY A 236 -8.38 9.03 -15.09
C GLY A 236 -7.29 7.96 -15.26
N THR A 237 -6.92 7.67 -16.52
CA THR A 237 -5.79 6.83 -16.90
C THR A 237 -4.41 7.46 -16.68
N GLN A 238 -4.33 8.80 -16.60
CA GLN A 238 -3.10 9.54 -16.30
C GLN A 238 -2.89 9.79 -14.80
N MET A 239 -3.87 9.46 -13.95
CA MET A 239 -3.83 9.77 -12.51
C MET A 239 -2.77 8.92 -11.78
N PRO A 240 -1.75 9.53 -11.15
CA PRO A 240 -0.70 8.82 -10.42
C PRO A 240 -1.22 7.83 -9.35
N PRO A 241 -0.59 6.64 -9.20
CA PRO A 241 -0.91 5.67 -8.15
C PRO A 241 -0.98 6.26 -6.74
N GLU A 242 -0.08 7.21 -6.44
CA GLU A 242 0.07 7.85 -5.15
C GLU A 242 -1.19 8.63 -4.75
N TYR A 243 -1.90 9.24 -5.71
CA TYR A 243 -3.11 10.01 -5.41
C TYR A 243 -4.27 9.10 -4.98
N ARG A 244 -4.36 7.89 -5.56
CA ARG A 244 -5.32 6.83 -5.17
C ARG A 244 -5.03 6.34 -3.76
N ILE A 245 -3.77 6.04 -3.46
CA ILE A 245 -3.32 5.64 -2.13
C ILE A 245 -3.59 6.75 -1.12
N ASN A 246 -3.28 8.00 -1.47
CA ASN A 246 -3.42 9.15 -0.57
C ASN A 246 -4.87 9.46 -0.23
N VAL A 247 -5.81 9.46 -1.19
CA VAL A 247 -7.24 9.70 -0.89
C VAL A 247 -7.83 8.56 -0.05
N THR A 248 -7.49 7.31 -0.37
CA THR A 248 -7.93 6.13 0.40
C THR A 248 -7.41 6.16 1.84
N ASN A 249 -6.10 6.39 2.01
CA ASN A 249 -5.47 6.40 3.32
C ASN A 249 -5.93 7.58 4.17
N SER A 250 -6.13 8.77 3.57
CA SER A 250 -6.63 9.92 4.33
C SER A 250 -8.10 9.80 4.70
N PHE A 251 -8.94 9.15 3.87
CA PHE A 251 -10.31 8.80 4.24
C PHE A 251 -10.35 7.82 5.43
N LEU A 252 -9.66 6.68 5.32
CA LEU A 252 -9.61 5.65 6.38
C LEU A 252 -9.05 6.19 7.69
N LYS A 253 -8.06 7.07 7.63
CA LYS A 253 -7.45 7.74 8.79
C LYS A 253 -8.46 8.55 9.61
N LEU A 254 -9.53 9.09 9.01
CA LEU A 254 -10.55 9.87 9.73
C LEU A 254 -11.27 9.10 10.83
N VAL A 255 -11.31 7.77 10.72
CA VAL A 255 -11.92 6.89 11.73
C VAL A 255 -10.85 6.05 12.42
N ALA A 256 -9.95 5.42 11.66
CA ALA A 256 -8.95 4.51 12.23
C ALA A 256 -8.05 5.19 13.28
N TYR A 257 -7.75 6.49 13.12
CA TYR A 257 -6.94 7.24 14.08
C TYR A 257 -7.59 7.35 15.46
N ASP A 258 -8.90 7.58 15.53
CA ASP A 258 -9.63 7.74 16.80
C ASP A 258 -9.79 6.39 17.54
N PHE A 259 -9.71 5.26 16.83
CA PHE A 259 -9.55 3.93 17.43
C PHE A 259 -8.10 3.60 17.85
N GLY A 260 -7.14 4.51 17.63
CA GLY A 260 -5.72 4.32 17.95
C GLY A 260 -4.92 3.56 16.88
N CYS A 261 -5.40 3.54 15.64
CA CYS A 261 -4.77 2.83 14.51
C CYS A 261 -4.23 3.80 13.44
N SER A 262 -3.27 3.33 12.64
CA SER A 262 -2.71 4.07 11.52
C SER A 262 -2.68 3.23 10.25
N VAL A 263 -3.13 3.80 9.13
CA VAL A 263 -2.89 3.22 7.80
C VAL A 263 -1.43 3.49 7.43
N THR A 264 -0.67 2.47 7.05
CA THR A 264 0.77 2.60 6.81
C THR A 264 1.24 1.64 5.72
N GLY A 265 2.06 2.17 4.80
CA GLY A 265 2.71 1.37 3.76
C GLY A 265 3.70 0.35 4.34
N PRO A 266 3.80 -0.85 3.76
CA PRO A 266 4.64 -1.91 4.31
C PRO A 266 6.13 -1.58 4.16
N ARG A 267 6.93 -1.81 5.21
CA ARG A 267 8.39 -1.58 5.20
C ARG A 267 9.18 -2.69 4.50
N ILE A 268 8.55 -3.85 4.31
CA ILE A 268 9.06 -5.00 3.56
C ILE A 268 7.91 -5.51 2.69
N GLU A 269 8.20 -5.90 1.45
CA GLU A 269 7.24 -6.44 0.47
C GLU A 269 6.30 -7.49 1.12
N PRO A 270 4.97 -7.26 1.13
CA PRO A 270 4.01 -8.27 1.59
C PRO A 270 4.03 -9.47 0.65
N ARG A 271 4.15 -10.68 1.22
CA ARG A 271 4.30 -11.94 0.47
C ARG A 271 3.37 -13.02 1.00
N LEU A 272 2.55 -13.57 0.11
CA LEU A 272 1.74 -14.77 0.34
C LEU A 272 2.59 -15.99 0.04
N TYR A 273 3.04 -16.70 1.08
CA TYR A 273 3.90 -17.86 0.94
C TYR A 273 3.12 -19.13 0.59
N LEU A 274 3.67 -19.89 -0.36
CA LEU A 274 3.20 -21.18 -0.83
C LEU A 274 4.34 -22.19 -0.67
N ASN A 275 4.25 -23.01 0.37
CA ASN A 275 5.28 -23.96 0.78
C ASN A 275 4.81 -25.38 0.52
N SER A 276 5.64 -26.20 -0.13
CA SER A 276 5.34 -27.63 -0.31
C SER A 276 5.75 -28.44 0.92
N PRO A 277 5.09 -29.60 1.18
CA PRO A 277 5.45 -30.48 2.29
C PRO A 277 6.94 -30.85 2.30
N SER A 278 7.51 -31.01 3.51
CA SER A 278 8.90 -31.45 3.69
C SER A 278 9.12 -32.83 3.07
N ILE A 279 10.21 -32.95 2.31
CA ILE A 279 10.59 -34.17 1.60
C ILE A 279 11.61 -34.92 2.46
N LEU A 280 11.34 -36.18 2.77
CA LEU A 280 12.36 -37.09 3.30
C LEU A 280 13.45 -37.22 2.24
N ALA A 281 14.68 -36.86 2.59
CA ALA A 281 15.81 -36.95 1.66
C ALA A 281 15.95 -38.40 1.15
N PRO A 282 16.13 -38.62 -0.16
CA PRO A 282 16.35 -39.95 -0.69
C PRO A 282 17.54 -40.60 0.02
N THR A 283 17.36 -41.83 0.52
CA THR A 283 18.47 -42.66 0.95
C THR A 283 19.42 -42.85 -0.23
N PRO A 284 20.73 -42.66 -0.08
CA PRO A 284 21.67 -42.89 -1.18
C PRO A 284 21.58 -44.36 -1.60
N ASP A 285 21.46 -44.58 -2.90
CA ASP A 285 21.37 -45.91 -3.49
C ASP A 285 22.71 -46.64 -3.32
N ASN A 286 22.79 -47.57 -2.38
CA ASN A 286 24.01 -48.35 -2.08
C ASN A 286 24.23 -49.49 -3.11
N THR A 287 24.03 -49.19 -4.39
CA THR A 287 24.02 -50.16 -5.50
C THR A 287 25.24 -50.06 -6.42
N SER A 288 26.24 -49.22 -6.08
CA SER A 288 27.54 -49.17 -6.76
C SER A 288 28.68 -49.78 -5.92
N ASP A 289 29.16 -50.94 -6.37
CA ASP A 289 30.45 -51.60 -6.06
C ASP A 289 30.92 -51.74 -4.59
N PRO A 290 30.81 -52.94 -3.98
CA PRO A 290 31.25 -53.20 -2.60
C PRO A 290 32.77 -53.43 -2.49
N LYS A 291 33.61 -52.47 -2.90
CA LYS A 291 35.08 -52.66 -2.98
C LYS A 291 36.02 -51.53 -2.53
N SER A 292 35.63 -50.61 -1.63
CA SER A 292 36.56 -50.03 -0.62
C SER A 292 35.89 -49.07 0.39
N THR A 293 35.33 -49.58 1.48
CA THR A 293 34.96 -48.74 2.65
C THR A 293 35.21 -49.49 3.95
N SER A 294 35.90 -48.85 4.90
CA SER A 294 36.19 -49.40 6.23
C SER A 294 34.94 -49.42 7.13
N VAL A 295 34.78 -50.50 7.91
CA VAL A 295 33.55 -50.81 8.67
C VAL A 295 33.45 -50.01 10.00
N GLN A 296 33.78 -48.72 9.99
CA GLN A 296 33.77 -47.87 11.19
C GLN A 296 32.95 -46.57 11.03
N ASP A 297 32.71 -46.06 9.82
CA ASP A 297 31.97 -44.80 9.61
C ASP A 297 30.44 -44.98 9.47
N VAL A 298 29.96 -46.22 9.26
CA VAL A 298 28.53 -46.51 9.00
C VAL A 298 27.60 -46.33 10.22
N ALA A 299 28.13 -46.13 11.42
CA ALA A 299 27.34 -45.97 12.64
C ALA A 299 26.81 -44.54 12.87
N ALA A 300 27.24 -43.54 12.09
CA ALA A 300 26.97 -42.12 12.35
C ALA A 300 25.93 -41.46 11.40
N LEU A 301 25.33 -42.20 10.46
CA LEU A 301 24.52 -41.64 9.36
C LEU A 301 23.11 -42.27 9.26
N SER A 302 22.29 -42.09 10.30
CA SER A 302 20.92 -42.65 10.36
C SER A 302 19.86 -41.74 11.00
N GLN A 303 19.98 -40.42 10.83
CA GLN A 303 18.85 -39.49 10.97
C GLN A 303 18.72 -38.63 9.70
N SER A 304 17.83 -39.03 8.80
CA SER A 304 17.49 -38.30 7.58
C SER A 304 16.65 -37.06 7.90
N VAL A 305 17.33 -35.95 8.24
CA VAL A 305 16.68 -34.66 8.54
C VAL A 305 15.72 -34.28 7.40
N PRO A 306 14.41 -34.14 7.65
CA PRO A 306 13.44 -33.78 6.62
C PRO A 306 13.82 -32.44 5.98
N SER A 307 14.02 -32.44 4.66
CA SER A 307 14.37 -31.23 3.93
C SER A 307 13.09 -30.44 3.64
N PRO A 308 13.02 -29.13 3.98
CA PRO A 308 11.85 -28.32 3.65
C PRO A 308 11.52 -28.38 2.16
N GLY A 309 10.24 -28.55 1.83
CA GLY A 309 9.79 -28.60 0.44
C GLY A 309 10.03 -27.27 -0.28
N PRO A 310 10.06 -27.26 -1.62
CA PRO A 310 10.28 -26.04 -2.38
C PRO A 310 9.27 -24.95 -2.02
N SER A 311 9.74 -23.74 -1.72
CA SER A 311 8.92 -22.57 -1.39
C SER A 311 8.76 -21.64 -2.59
N SER A 312 7.70 -20.83 -2.59
CA SER A 312 7.38 -19.79 -3.56
C SER A 312 6.45 -18.76 -2.91
N TYR A 313 6.25 -17.60 -3.53
CA TYR A 313 5.31 -16.59 -3.03
C TYR A 313 4.70 -15.74 -4.13
N PHE A 314 3.54 -15.15 -3.85
CA PHE A 314 3.03 -13.99 -4.58
C PHE A 314 3.32 -12.72 -3.77
N SER A 315 3.79 -11.64 -4.41
CA SER A 315 3.84 -10.32 -3.80
C SER A 315 2.46 -9.65 -3.80
N SER A 316 2.25 -8.68 -2.93
CA SER A 316 1.03 -7.87 -2.90
C SER A 316 1.34 -6.41 -2.56
N ASP A 317 0.84 -5.49 -3.37
CA ASP A 317 0.97 -4.03 -3.15
C ASP A 317 0.01 -3.50 -2.07
N CYS A 318 -0.54 -4.37 -1.23
CA CYS A 318 -1.43 -3.98 -0.15
C CYS A 318 -0.69 -3.19 0.94
N THR A 319 -1.35 -2.15 1.45
CA THR A 319 -0.95 -1.48 2.70
C THR A 319 -1.81 -2.00 3.84
N PHE A 320 -1.48 -1.68 5.09
CA PHE A 320 -2.20 -2.20 6.24
C PHE A 320 -2.65 -1.09 7.18
N ILE A 321 -3.78 -1.33 7.84
CA ILE A 321 -4.14 -0.66 9.09
C ILE A 321 -3.40 -1.40 10.21
N PHE A 322 -2.57 -0.69 10.97
CA PHE A 322 -1.92 -1.21 12.17
C PHE A 322 -2.46 -0.51 13.43
N ARG A 323 -2.40 -1.20 14.57
CA ARG A 323 -2.61 -0.61 15.90
C ARG A 323 -1.33 0.12 16.33
N THR A 324 -1.49 1.33 16.86
CA THR A 324 -0.40 2.10 17.47
C THR A 324 0.05 1.37 18.74
N PRO A 325 1.36 1.24 19.03
CA PRO A 325 1.80 0.53 20.21
C PRO A 325 1.28 1.14 21.51
N ARG A 326 0.95 0.29 22.50
CA ARG A 326 0.43 0.73 23.80
C ARG A 326 1.42 1.60 24.59
N THR A 327 2.73 1.49 24.35
CA THR A 327 3.78 2.26 25.06
C THR A 327 4.43 3.33 24.18
N ARG A 328 4.71 4.49 24.79
CA ARG A 328 5.35 5.64 24.14
C ARG A 328 6.75 5.29 23.61
N GLU A 329 7.42 4.34 24.26
CA GLU A 329 8.77 3.87 23.95
C GLU A 329 8.76 3.02 22.70
N ALA A 330 7.78 2.11 22.55
CA ALA A 330 7.56 1.35 21.33
C ALA A 330 7.19 2.26 20.15
N ALA A 331 6.30 3.25 20.37
CA ALA A 331 5.95 4.24 19.36
C ALA A 331 7.16 5.09 18.92
N ARG A 332 7.99 5.57 19.87
CA ARG A 332 9.27 6.26 19.59
C ARG A 332 10.26 5.40 18.79
N GLN A 333 10.26 4.09 19.00
CA GLN A 333 11.07 3.14 18.23
C GLN A 333 10.51 2.84 16.82
N GLY A 334 9.34 3.39 16.45
CA GLY A 334 8.69 3.16 15.17
C GLY A 334 8.02 1.78 15.06
N LEU A 335 7.71 1.13 16.18
CA LEU A 335 6.98 -0.13 16.20
C LEU A 335 5.51 0.07 15.81
N CYS A 336 4.87 -0.99 15.32
CA CYS A 336 3.41 -1.09 15.17
C CYS A 336 2.93 -2.52 15.45
N GLU A 337 1.63 -2.70 15.69
CA GLU A 337 1.01 -3.98 16.08
C GLU A 337 -0.10 -4.37 15.07
N GLY A 338 -0.22 -5.66 14.70
CA GLY A 338 -1.26 -6.15 13.78
C GLY A 338 -0.72 -7.08 12.68
N PRO A 339 -1.19 -7.00 11.42
CA PRO A 339 -2.13 -6.02 10.86
C PRO A 339 -3.58 -6.19 11.35
N VAL A 340 -4.26 -5.06 11.53
CA VAL A 340 -5.68 -4.98 11.88
C VAL A 340 -6.55 -5.24 10.64
N ALA A 341 -6.22 -4.61 9.50
CA ALA A 341 -6.88 -4.85 8.21
C ALA A 341 -5.91 -4.57 7.05
N ALA A 342 -6.23 -5.03 5.84
CA ALA A 342 -5.51 -4.64 4.61
C ALA A 342 -6.25 -3.57 3.82
N VAL A 343 -5.50 -2.84 2.98
CA VAL A 343 -5.99 -1.81 2.06
C VAL A 343 -5.34 -2.06 0.69
N SER A 344 -6.15 -2.33 -0.33
CA SER A 344 -5.72 -2.60 -1.70
C SER A 344 -6.22 -1.50 -2.65
N ALA A 345 -5.44 -0.44 -2.78
CA ALA A 345 -5.72 0.68 -3.69
C ALA A 345 -5.20 0.37 -5.10
N ARG A 346 -6.10 0.04 -6.03
CA ARG A 346 -5.78 -0.48 -7.37
C ARG A 346 -5.19 0.59 -8.29
N HIS A 347 -4.09 0.23 -8.95
CA HIS A 347 -3.48 1.04 -10.00
C HIS A 347 -4.11 0.80 -11.38
N THR A 348 -4.95 -0.23 -11.53
CA THR A 348 -5.76 -0.50 -12.73
C THR A 348 -6.55 0.75 -13.15
N THR A 349 -6.43 1.15 -14.41
CA THR A 349 -7.01 2.40 -14.95
C THR A 349 -8.26 2.18 -15.79
N THR A 350 -8.54 0.93 -16.18
CA THR A 350 -9.63 0.53 -17.07
C THR A 350 -10.20 -0.81 -16.64
N PHE A 351 -11.52 -0.91 -16.59
CA PHE A 351 -12.26 -2.16 -16.79
C PHE A 351 -13.17 -1.95 -18.00
N PRO A 352 -13.44 -2.95 -18.85
CA PRO A 352 -14.46 -2.83 -19.87
C PRO A 352 -15.86 -2.78 -19.24
N PRO A 353 -16.86 -2.23 -19.94
CA PRO A 353 -18.23 -2.27 -19.47
C PRO A 353 -18.73 -3.72 -19.43
N SER A 354 -19.53 -4.05 -18.42
CA SER A 354 -20.30 -5.30 -18.37
C SER A 354 -21.45 -5.23 -19.38
N ASP A 355 -21.46 -6.12 -20.38
CA ASP A 355 -22.56 -6.22 -21.34
C ASP A 355 -23.85 -6.70 -20.62
N PRO A 356 -24.91 -5.86 -20.54
CA PRO A 356 -26.16 -6.23 -19.87
C PRO A 356 -27.01 -7.21 -20.71
N THR A 357 -26.71 -7.39 -21.98
CA THR A 357 -27.46 -8.25 -22.91
C THR A 357 -26.95 -9.69 -22.94
N ASN A 358 -25.73 -9.93 -22.44
CA ASN A 358 -25.00 -11.17 -22.65
C ASN A 358 -24.42 -11.72 -21.34
N SER A 359 -25.30 -12.11 -20.40
CA SER A 359 -24.96 -12.63 -19.06
C SER A 359 -24.24 -13.99 -19.06
N THR A 360 -23.99 -14.54 -20.24
CA THR A 360 -23.24 -15.76 -20.56
C THR A 360 -21.86 -15.49 -21.18
N GLN A 361 -21.50 -14.23 -21.45
CA GLN A 361 -20.20 -13.90 -22.04
C GLN A 361 -19.06 -14.06 -21.02
N SER A 362 -17.88 -14.49 -21.49
CA SER A 362 -16.76 -14.88 -20.64
C SER A 362 -16.30 -13.77 -19.69
N THR A 363 -16.08 -14.12 -18.42
CA THR A 363 -15.57 -13.20 -17.40
C THR A 363 -14.31 -12.50 -17.89
N HIS A 364 -14.33 -11.17 -17.93
CA HIS A 364 -13.17 -10.40 -18.39
C HIS A 364 -11.95 -10.67 -17.48
N PRO A 365 -10.76 -11.00 -18.04
CA PRO A 365 -9.61 -11.43 -17.25
C PRO A 365 -9.17 -10.40 -16.21
N ASP A 366 -9.28 -9.09 -16.47
CA ASP A 366 -8.94 -8.10 -15.44
C ASP A 366 -9.81 -8.22 -14.20
N SER A 367 -11.09 -8.58 -14.31
CA SER A 367 -12.00 -8.77 -13.17
C SER A 367 -11.69 -10.07 -12.40
N VAL A 368 -11.21 -11.10 -13.09
CA VAL A 368 -10.67 -12.34 -12.49
C VAL A 368 -9.42 -12.01 -11.66
N VAL A 369 -8.49 -11.26 -12.24
CA VAL A 369 -7.26 -10.81 -11.59
C VAL A 369 -7.55 -9.80 -10.46
N ASP A 370 -8.62 -9.03 -10.56
CA ASP A 370 -9.02 -8.08 -9.53
C ASP A 370 -9.45 -8.79 -8.24
N LEU A 371 -10.39 -9.74 -8.32
CA LEU A 371 -10.75 -10.59 -7.18
C LEU A 371 -9.53 -11.34 -6.64
N ALA A 372 -8.63 -11.81 -7.51
CA ALA A 372 -7.40 -12.48 -7.09
C ALA A 372 -6.51 -11.59 -6.20
N ARG A 373 -6.39 -10.29 -6.51
CA ARG A 373 -5.63 -9.33 -5.69
C ARG A 373 -6.25 -9.10 -4.31
N GLU A 374 -7.57 -9.12 -4.19
CA GLU A 374 -8.29 -9.06 -2.90
C GLU A 374 -8.07 -10.32 -2.07
N ILE A 375 -8.22 -11.51 -2.66
CA ILE A 375 -7.98 -12.78 -1.99
C ILE A 375 -6.51 -12.90 -1.55
N VAL A 376 -5.55 -12.47 -2.38
CA VAL A 376 -4.14 -12.41 -2.00
C VAL A 376 -3.94 -11.42 -0.83
N ALA A 377 -4.52 -10.22 -0.87
CA ALA A 377 -4.41 -9.27 0.25
C ALA A 377 -4.99 -9.85 1.56
N ALA A 378 -6.11 -10.56 1.49
CA ALA A 378 -6.70 -11.25 2.65
C ALA A 378 -5.78 -12.35 3.19
N LEU A 379 -5.30 -13.25 2.33
CA LEU A 379 -4.43 -14.36 2.71
C LEU A 379 -3.05 -13.91 3.20
N VAL A 380 -2.49 -12.82 2.64
CA VAL A 380 -1.29 -12.15 3.19
C VAL A 380 -1.56 -11.64 4.61
N THR A 381 -2.73 -11.03 4.85
CA THR A 381 -3.09 -10.50 6.18
C THR A 381 -3.27 -11.63 7.19
N ALA A 382 -3.92 -12.73 6.80
CA ALA A 382 -4.05 -13.93 7.62
C ALA A 382 -2.68 -14.57 7.93
N GLN A 383 -1.82 -14.74 6.92
CA GLN A 383 -0.44 -15.21 7.13
C GLN A 383 0.40 -14.23 7.96
N HIS A 384 0.16 -12.92 7.89
CA HIS A 384 0.83 -11.94 8.75
C HIS A 384 0.37 -12.06 10.20
N ARG A 385 -0.95 -12.13 10.46
CA ARG A 385 -1.52 -12.33 11.79
C ARG A 385 -1.06 -13.64 12.43
N ALA A 386 -0.98 -14.73 11.66
CA ALA A 386 -0.53 -16.04 12.12
C ALA A 386 0.97 -16.12 12.50
N ARG A 387 1.77 -15.06 12.31
CA ARG A 387 3.18 -15.00 12.76
C ARG A 387 3.34 -14.74 14.27
N GLU A 388 2.26 -14.45 14.99
CA GLU A 388 2.32 -14.30 16.44
C GLU A 388 2.88 -15.57 17.10
N GLY A 389 3.78 -15.41 18.07
CA GLY A 389 4.48 -16.52 18.75
C GLY A 389 5.51 -17.28 17.89
N HIS A 390 5.54 -17.08 16.57
CA HIS A 390 6.40 -17.84 15.65
C HIS A 390 7.75 -17.16 15.37
N ILE A 391 8.70 -17.93 14.83
CA ILE A 391 10.03 -17.47 14.42
C ILE A 391 10.15 -17.56 12.89
N GLU A 392 10.76 -16.55 12.27
CA GLU A 392 10.94 -16.45 10.83
C GLU A 392 11.76 -17.61 10.22
N ARG A 393 11.10 -18.51 9.47
CA ARG A 393 11.75 -19.50 8.61
C ARG A 393 12.29 -18.82 7.34
N ARG A 394 13.50 -18.26 7.40
CA ARG A 394 14.19 -17.70 6.23
C ARG A 394 14.47 -18.77 5.17
N ILE A 395 13.80 -18.64 4.03
CA ILE A 395 13.95 -19.55 2.89
C ILE A 395 15.41 -19.54 2.41
N GLY A 396 15.98 -20.72 2.22
CA GLY A 396 17.38 -20.86 1.81
C GLY A 396 18.40 -20.67 2.92
N LYS A 397 18.02 -20.31 4.16
CA LYS A 397 18.97 -20.32 5.29
C LYS A 397 19.65 -21.69 5.36
N ASP A 398 20.96 -21.68 5.55
CA ASP A 398 21.85 -22.85 5.65
C ASP A 398 21.88 -23.78 4.40
N SER A 399 21.03 -23.53 3.39
CA SER A 399 20.91 -24.33 2.17
C SER A 399 22.14 -24.19 1.27
N TRP A 400 22.53 -25.28 0.58
CA TRP A 400 23.79 -25.33 -0.19
C TRP A 400 23.95 -24.20 -1.22
N TRP A 401 22.86 -23.78 -1.86
CA TRP A 401 22.85 -22.71 -2.87
C TRP A 401 22.98 -21.31 -2.26
N ALA A 402 22.73 -21.17 -0.96
CA ALA A 402 22.91 -19.95 -0.18
C ALA A 402 24.18 -19.95 0.68
N THR A 403 24.92 -21.07 0.76
CA THR A 403 26.14 -21.20 1.60
C THR A 403 27.41 -21.54 0.82
N LYS A 404 27.34 -22.37 -0.22
CA LYS A 404 28.53 -22.77 -1.01
C LYS A 404 28.99 -21.64 -1.94
N LYS A 405 30.28 -21.64 -2.26
CA LYS A 405 30.85 -20.75 -3.30
C LYS A 405 30.28 -21.13 -4.67
N ARG A 406 29.93 -20.15 -5.49
CA ARG A 406 29.55 -20.35 -6.89
C ARG A 406 30.77 -20.23 -7.80
N TRP A 407 30.80 -20.97 -8.91
CA TRP A 407 31.91 -20.92 -9.87
C TRP A 407 32.11 -19.49 -10.39
N GLY A 408 33.34 -18.96 -10.31
CA GLY A 408 33.67 -17.57 -10.69
C GLY A 408 33.11 -16.48 -9.76
N GLY A 409 32.53 -16.81 -8.60
CA GLY A 409 31.83 -15.86 -7.72
C GLY A 409 32.18 -15.98 -6.23
N GLY A 410 31.48 -15.19 -5.40
CA GLY A 410 31.63 -15.17 -3.95
C GLY A 410 31.01 -16.38 -3.22
N THR A 411 31.10 -16.34 -1.89
CA THR A 411 30.44 -17.29 -0.96
C THR A 411 28.97 -16.94 -0.76
N GLY A 412 28.06 -17.83 -1.18
CA GLY A 412 26.74 -18.05 -0.57
C GLY A 412 25.68 -16.92 -0.61
N GLY A 413 24.56 -17.17 -1.30
CA GLY A 413 23.32 -16.38 -1.14
C GLY A 413 22.22 -16.68 -2.18
N PRO A 414 21.04 -16.02 -2.08
CA PRO A 414 20.02 -16.04 -3.12
C PRO A 414 20.45 -15.17 -4.31
N ILE A 415 19.85 -15.42 -5.48
CA ILE A 415 20.09 -14.66 -6.71
C ILE A 415 18.84 -13.80 -6.98
N GLY A 416 19.02 -12.51 -7.30
CA GLY A 416 17.94 -11.63 -7.76
C GLY A 416 17.68 -10.41 -6.86
N ARG A 417 16.41 -9.98 -6.81
CA ARG A 417 15.96 -8.71 -6.19
C ARG A 417 16.36 -8.51 -4.73
N GLU A 418 16.59 -9.58 -3.97
CA GLU A 418 16.81 -9.52 -2.51
C GLU A 418 18.15 -8.87 -2.07
N VAL A 419 18.98 -8.43 -3.03
CA VAL A 419 20.20 -7.64 -2.77
C VAL A 419 19.87 -6.19 -2.37
N GLU A 420 18.73 -5.64 -2.80
CA GLU A 420 18.37 -4.22 -2.61
C GLU A 420 17.37 -4.02 -1.46
N LEU A 421 17.89 -3.68 -0.27
CA LEU A 421 17.15 -2.99 0.82
C LEU A 421 18.10 -2.62 1.98
N SER A 422 19.03 -3.53 2.31
CA SER A 422 19.88 -3.45 3.52
C SER A 422 21.04 -2.45 3.48
N SER A 423 21.28 -1.75 2.36
CA SER A 423 22.45 -0.88 2.17
C SER A 423 22.16 0.58 1.79
N ALA A 424 20.90 1.04 1.87
CA ALA A 424 20.51 2.38 1.41
C ALA A 424 20.09 3.39 2.51
N THR A 425 19.60 2.92 3.68
CA THR A 425 18.77 3.78 4.56
C THR A 425 19.24 3.82 6.03
N SER A 426 20.52 3.58 6.32
CA SER A 426 21.03 3.48 7.70
C SER A 426 22.35 4.23 7.96
N THR A 427 22.38 5.56 7.78
CA THR A 427 23.23 6.53 8.53
C THR A 427 22.79 7.97 8.22
N SER A 428 21.93 8.59 9.05
CA SER A 428 21.68 10.05 9.01
C SER A 428 20.89 10.61 10.22
N THR A 429 21.22 10.20 11.44
CA THR A 429 20.77 10.87 12.67
C THR A 429 21.95 11.16 13.58
N GLY A 430 22.41 12.41 13.59
CA GLY A 430 23.40 12.93 14.52
C GLY A 430 22.81 14.03 15.39
N THR A 431 23.30 14.17 16.61
CA THR A 431 22.89 15.19 17.59
C THR A 431 24.12 15.98 18.05
N THR A 432 24.01 17.32 18.06
CA THR A 432 24.75 18.31 18.91
C THR A 432 26.30 18.23 18.94
N GLU A 433 27.09 19.29 18.83
CA GLU A 433 26.93 20.76 18.88
C GLU A 433 27.99 21.39 17.91
N GLY A 434 27.89 22.63 17.43
CA GLY A 434 28.11 23.87 18.19
C GLY A 434 29.60 24.28 18.19
N GLY A 435 30.05 25.07 17.20
CA GLY A 435 31.47 25.48 17.09
C GLY A 435 31.74 26.47 15.94
N ASP A 436 32.28 27.64 16.27
CA ASP A 436 32.40 28.84 15.43
C ASP A 436 33.63 28.86 14.49
N ARG A 437 33.62 29.81 13.53
CA ARG A 437 34.72 30.47 12.79
C ARG A 437 35.05 30.09 11.34
N ARG A 438 35.37 31.18 10.62
CA ARG A 438 35.81 31.28 9.23
C ARG A 438 37.32 31.02 9.09
N SER A 439 37.77 30.63 7.90
CA SER A 439 39.07 31.04 7.33
C SER A 439 39.08 30.90 5.81
N SER A 440 39.87 31.73 5.13
CA SER A 440 39.98 31.81 3.67
C SER A 440 41.29 31.17 3.18
N GLY A 441 41.36 30.72 1.92
CA GLY A 441 42.66 30.38 1.31
C GLY A 441 42.65 29.68 -0.05
N GLY A 442 43.40 30.25 -1.01
CA GLY A 442 44.31 29.43 -1.83
C GLY A 442 43.84 28.94 -3.20
N ASN A 443 43.56 29.86 -4.13
CA ASN A 443 43.55 29.58 -5.58
C ASN A 443 44.86 28.88 -6.06
N LYS A 444 44.75 27.78 -6.82
CA LYS A 444 45.62 27.43 -7.97
C LYS A 444 45.13 26.18 -8.69
N GLY A 445 45.20 26.16 -10.02
CA GLY A 445 45.07 24.94 -10.84
C GLY A 445 46.00 24.98 -12.05
N ARG A 446 46.33 23.81 -12.64
CA ARG A 446 46.80 23.67 -14.03
C ARG A 446 46.91 22.20 -14.50
N SER A 447 46.88 22.04 -15.82
CA SER A 447 47.52 20.98 -16.64
C SER A 447 46.99 19.54 -16.68
N ARG A 448 46.41 19.17 -17.84
CA ARG A 448 46.65 17.90 -18.58
C ARG A 448 48.02 18.01 -19.31
N PRO A 449 48.69 16.97 -19.89
CA PRO A 449 48.24 15.93 -20.86
C PRO A 449 48.46 14.48 -20.34
N ALA A 450 48.08 13.33 -20.95
CA ALA A 450 47.51 12.89 -22.25
C ALA A 450 48.45 12.05 -23.17
N ALA A 451 48.10 10.76 -23.35
CA ALA A 451 48.54 9.74 -24.35
C ALA A 451 47.49 8.58 -24.25
N SER A 452 46.89 7.96 -25.28
CA SER A 452 47.38 7.15 -26.43
C SER A 452 48.16 5.88 -25.98
N LEU A 453 47.95 4.64 -26.48
CA LEU A 453 47.22 4.00 -27.61
C LEU A 453 46.55 2.67 -27.10
N ALA A 454 45.71 1.86 -27.78
CA ALA A 454 44.81 1.92 -28.96
C ALA A 454 43.87 0.65 -28.96
N GLU A 455 43.08 0.39 -30.02
CA GLU A 455 42.18 -0.79 -30.17
C GLU A 455 42.78 -1.97 -30.96
N PRO A 456 42.07 -3.13 -31.01
CA PRO A 456 41.64 -3.62 -32.34
C PRO A 456 40.22 -4.26 -32.45
N ILE A 457 39.36 -3.63 -33.26
CA ILE A 457 38.75 -4.19 -34.51
C ILE A 457 37.74 -5.37 -34.45
N LYS A 458 36.46 -5.03 -34.76
CA LYS A 458 35.43 -5.74 -35.59
C LYS A 458 34.92 -7.14 -35.13
N SER A 459 33.69 -7.60 -35.43
CA SER A 459 32.54 -7.16 -36.27
C SER A 459 31.21 -7.63 -35.60
N SER A 460 29.97 -7.60 -36.11
CA SER A 460 29.24 -7.25 -37.37
C SER A 460 27.72 -7.07 -37.00
N LEU A 461 26.71 -6.77 -37.82
CA LEU A 461 26.56 -6.31 -39.23
C LEU A 461 25.17 -5.63 -39.39
N ALA A 462 25.10 -4.37 -39.84
CA ALA A 462 23.91 -3.64 -40.31
C ALA A 462 24.38 -2.28 -40.90
N GLY A 463 23.65 -1.55 -41.75
CA GLY A 463 22.32 -1.79 -42.32
C GLY A 463 21.75 -0.54 -43.01
N GLU A 464 22.43 -0.06 -44.06
CA GLU A 464 22.03 1.01 -45.01
C GLU A 464 21.88 2.48 -44.52
N GLU A 465 21.81 3.38 -45.50
CA GLU A 465 21.88 4.87 -45.50
C GLU A 465 20.56 5.43 -46.11
N PRO A 466 20.38 6.71 -46.52
CA PRO A 466 21.02 7.99 -46.17
C PRO A 466 20.02 9.16 -45.91
N ALA A 467 20.52 10.30 -45.38
CA ALA A 467 20.17 11.68 -45.83
C ALA A 467 20.88 12.79 -45.00
N ARG A 468 21.06 13.99 -45.59
CA ARG A 468 21.68 15.24 -45.05
C ARG A 468 20.88 16.47 -45.60
N PRO A 469 21.30 17.76 -45.49
CA PRO A 469 22.15 18.51 -44.51
C PRO A 469 21.27 19.56 -43.71
N VAL A 470 21.55 20.84 -43.33
CA VAL A 470 22.61 21.87 -43.54
C VAL A 470 22.69 22.90 -42.37
N SER A 471 23.83 23.61 -42.30
CA SER A 471 24.21 24.93 -41.71
C SER A 471 23.24 25.86 -40.92
N ASP A 472 23.65 26.29 -39.72
CA ASP A 472 24.44 27.53 -39.39
C ASP A 472 24.19 28.86 -40.16
N PRO A 473 24.54 30.07 -39.59
CA PRO A 473 24.57 30.52 -38.18
C PRO A 473 24.22 32.05 -37.96
N ASN A 474 24.69 32.63 -36.83
CA ASN A 474 24.98 34.06 -36.53
C ASN A 474 23.93 35.02 -35.88
N SER A 475 24.42 36.19 -35.41
CA SER A 475 23.87 36.99 -34.29
C SER A 475 24.08 38.53 -34.41
N GLU A 476 23.96 39.28 -33.29
CA GLU A 476 24.05 40.75 -33.11
C GLU A 476 22.78 41.57 -33.48
N THR A 477 22.46 42.78 -32.97
CA THR A 477 23.14 43.81 -32.12
C THR A 477 22.16 44.47 -31.09
N GLY A 478 22.66 45.33 -30.16
CA GLY A 478 21.86 46.19 -29.24
C GLY A 478 21.54 47.61 -29.77
N PRO A 479 20.99 48.58 -28.97
CA PRO A 479 21.85 49.40 -28.08
C PRO A 479 21.24 50.14 -26.84
N ASN A 480 21.99 50.12 -25.72
CA ASN A 480 22.49 51.26 -24.88
C ASN A 480 21.71 52.59 -24.63
N ARG A 481 21.56 53.00 -23.35
CA ARG A 481 21.76 54.41 -22.89
C ARG A 481 22.18 54.53 -21.40
N LYS A 482 22.76 55.65 -20.96
CA LYS A 482 23.35 55.90 -19.60
C LYS A 482 22.91 57.23 -18.95
N ILE A 483 22.91 57.25 -17.60
CA ILE A 483 23.10 58.37 -16.61
C ILE A 483 23.09 57.72 -15.19
N GLY A 484 23.70 58.21 -14.09
CA GLY A 484 24.50 59.41 -13.80
C GLY A 484 25.20 59.30 -12.40
N GLY A 485 25.33 60.41 -11.64
CA GLY A 485 25.85 60.50 -10.25
C GLY A 485 25.54 61.89 -9.63
N PRO A 486 26.00 62.30 -8.41
CA PRO A 486 27.13 61.77 -7.61
C PRO A 486 27.01 61.71 -6.05
N ILE A 487 27.99 61.00 -5.44
CA ILE A 487 28.73 61.12 -4.15
C ILE A 487 28.35 62.19 -3.08
N ILE A 488 28.29 61.80 -1.77
CA ILE A 488 28.83 62.50 -0.55
C ILE A 488 29.30 61.45 0.52
N HIS A 489 30.17 61.84 1.47
CA HIS A 489 30.86 61.05 2.54
C HIS A 489 30.42 61.48 3.98
N ALA A 490 30.66 60.82 5.14
CA ALA A 490 31.35 59.57 5.55
C ALA A 490 30.50 58.81 6.63
N ALA A 491 30.88 58.35 7.86
CA ALA A 491 32.10 58.33 8.73
C ALA A 491 31.97 57.25 9.87
N SER A 492 32.86 57.23 10.88
CA SER A 492 32.78 56.41 12.12
C SER A 492 33.40 57.12 13.34
N PRO A 493 33.15 56.66 14.59
CA PRO A 493 34.24 56.54 15.57
C PRO A 493 34.18 55.26 16.43
N SER A 494 35.18 55.07 17.31
CA SER A 494 35.41 53.89 18.15
C SER A 494 35.70 54.26 19.62
N SER A 495 35.65 53.28 20.54
CA SER A 495 36.59 53.16 21.68
C SER A 495 36.30 51.94 22.58
N SER A 496 37.35 51.45 23.25
CA SER A 496 37.33 50.50 24.38
C SER A 496 37.72 51.26 25.67
N PRO A 497 37.64 50.66 26.88
CA PRO A 497 38.84 49.96 27.39
C PRO A 497 38.60 48.80 28.38
N SER A 498 39.69 48.17 28.84
CA SER A 498 39.72 47.25 29.98
C SER A 498 41.05 47.32 30.73
N PRO A 499 41.06 47.29 32.08
CA PRO A 499 42.23 47.02 32.92
C PRO A 499 42.04 45.73 33.76
N SER A 500 43.02 45.20 34.51
CA SER A 500 44.48 45.06 34.31
C SER A 500 45.04 44.13 35.42
N ALA A 501 46.21 43.51 35.20
CA ALA A 501 46.95 42.65 36.16
C ALA A 501 46.21 41.38 36.67
N GLY A 502 46.88 40.36 37.22
CA GLY A 502 48.32 40.08 37.28
C GLY A 502 48.61 38.87 38.19
N GLY A 503 49.74 38.17 37.98
CA GLY A 503 50.16 37.07 38.88
C GLY A 503 51.07 36.04 38.22
N ARG A 504 52.22 35.73 38.85
CA ARG A 504 53.13 34.64 38.46
C ARG A 504 53.04 33.49 39.45
N LYS A 505 53.21 32.26 38.98
CA LYS A 505 54.16 31.28 39.55
C LYS A 505 54.42 30.13 38.56
N SER A 506 55.56 29.46 38.73
CA SER A 506 56.07 28.36 37.91
C SER A 506 56.15 27.09 38.75
N ILE A 507 56.09 25.91 38.14
CA ILE A 507 56.84 24.72 38.58
C ILE A 507 56.93 23.66 37.43
N GLN A 508 58.18 23.27 37.16
CA GLN A 508 58.71 22.01 36.58
C GLN A 508 58.18 21.41 35.25
N HIS A 509 59.14 20.84 34.50
CA HIS A 509 58.94 20.06 33.28
C HIS A 509 58.85 18.55 33.57
N HIS A 510 58.07 17.83 32.76
CA HIS A 510 58.34 16.44 32.40
C HIS A 510 58.38 16.29 30.85
N PRO A 511 59.11 15.31 30.28
CA PRO A 511 59.33 15.25 28.83
C PRO A 511 58.15 14.63 28.08
N MET A 512 57.78 15.22 26.94
CA MET A 512 56.82 14.63 25.98
C MET A 512 57.53 13.66 25.02
N PRO A 513 57.04 12.42 24.85
CA PRO A 513 57.53 11.52 23.81
C PRO A 513 57.08 11.96 22.40
N HIS A 514 57.88 11.61 21.39
CA HIS A 514 57.73 12.09 20.02
C HIS A 514 56.49 11.50 19.32
N LEU A 515 55.60 12.34 18.80
CA LEU A 515 54.46 11.91 18.00
C LEU A 515 54.90 11.41 16.62
N ALA A 516 54.48 10.21 16.23
CA ALA A 516 54.61 9.70 14.87
C ALA A 516 53.45 10.24 13.98
N PRO A 517 53.67 10.49 12.68
CA PRO A 517 52.65 11.03 11.79
C PRO A 517 51.50 10.04 11.59
N ARG A 518 50.31 10.39 12.08
CA ARG A 518 49.09 9.56 12.01
C ARG A 518 48.64 9.38 10.56
N VAL A 519 48.81 8.17 10.02
CA VAL A 519 48.33 7.79 8.68
C VAL A 519 46.82 8.04 8.57
N ARG A 520 46.41 8.91 7.64
CA ARG A 520 44.98 9.08 7.29
C ARG A 520 44.48 7.82 6.59
N THR A 521 43.85 6.93 7.35
CA THR A 521 43.01 5.87 6.79
C THR A 521 41.95 6.51 5.90
N LYS A 522 41.97 6.20 4.61
CA LYS A 522 40.90 6.63 3.69
C LYS A 522 39.60 6.00 4.18
N SER A 523 38.54 6.81 4.35
CA SER A 523 37.23 6.27 4.69
C SER A 523 36.83 5.20 3.67
N ARG A 524 36.36 4.04 4.14
CA ARG A 524 35.93 2.97 3.24
C ARG A 524 34.79 3.50 2.38
N ARG A 525 34.90 3.32 1.06
CA ARG A 525 33.83 3.65 0.10
C ARG A 525 32.58 2.88 0.51
N THR A 526 31.59 3.56 1.08
CA THR A 526 30.44 2.95 1.75
C THR A 526 29.46 2.29 0.77
N THR A 527 29.51 2.68 -0.50
CA THR A 527 28.85 1.98 -1.61
C THR A 527 29.90 1.19 -2.39
N LEU A 528 29.75 -0.14 -2.40
CA LEU A 528 30.46 -1.05 -3.31
C LEU A 528 30.09 -0.74 -4.77
N ALA A 529 30.95 -1.07 -5.74
CA ALA A 529 30.54 -0.96 -7.15
C ALA A 529 29.39 -1.93 -7.44
N ILE A 530 28.55 -1.62 -8.43
CA ILE A 530 27.42 -2.48 -8.83
C ILE A 530 27.91 -3.90 -9.16
N TYR A 531 29.08 -4.00 -9.80
CA TYR A 531 29.76 -5.26 -10.13
C TYR A 531 30.22 -6.06 -8.88
N ASP A 532 30.68 -5.37 -7.84
CA ASP A 532 31.07 -6.00 -6.57
C ASP A 532 29.82 -6.49 -5.81
N ASN A 533 28.74 -5.70 -5.79
CA ASN A 533 27.45 -6.09 -5.23
C ASN A 533 26.88 -7.33 -5.95
N TYR A 534 26.97 -7.39 -7.28
CA TYR A 534 26.50 -8.54 -8.07
C TYR A 534 27.30 -9.83 -7.77
N ARG A 535 28.59 -9.70 -7.42
CA ARG A 535 29.43 -10.82 -6.98
C ARG A 535 29.28 -11.16 -5.48
N MET A 536 28.85 -10.20 -4.66
CA MET A 536 28.53 -10.36 -3.25
C MET A 536 27.09 -10.84 -3.05
N VAL A 537 26.90 -12.13 -3.31
CA VAL A 537 25.77 -12.89 -2.77
C VAL A 537 25.76 -12.76 -1.22
N ARG A 538 24.56 -12.62 -0.63
CA ARG A 538 24.36 -12.32 0.81
C ARG A 538 23.50 -13.43 1.45
N PRO A 539 23.49 -13.63 2.79
CA PRO A 539 22.49 -14.47 3.43
C PRO A 539 21.06 -14.01 3.08
N PRO A 540 20.07 -14.91 2.95
CA PRO A 540 18.68 -14.54 2.70
C PRO A 540 18.18 -13.47 3.67
N ALA A 541 17.51 -12.46 3.13
CA ALA A 541 17.00 -11.33 3.90
C ALA A 541 15.89 -11.78 4.86
N ALA A 542 15.62 -10.94 5.88
CA ALA A 542 14.36 -11.05 6.60
C ALA A 542 13.23 -10.55 5.67
N ALA A 543 12.18 -11.35 5.52
CA ALA A 543 10.92 -10.97 4.90
C ALA A 543 9.88 -10.54 5.96
N TRP A 544 10.15 -10.80 7.24
CA TRP A 544 9.36 -10.32 8.36
C TRP A 544 9.91 -8.97 8.84
N ASP A 545 9.01 -8.00 9.01
CA ASP A 545 9.40 -6.63 9.38
C ASP A 545 9.79 -6.55 10.87
N PRO A 546 11.05 -6.24 11.22
CA PRO A 546 11.52 -6.17 12.60
C PRO A 546 10.92 -4.99 13.40
N LYS A 547 10.10 -4.15 12.76
CA LYS A 547 9.32 -3.09 13.39
C LYS A 547 7.81 -3.42 13.50
N THR A 548 7.36 -4.57 13.02
CA THR A 548 5.97 -5.03 13.17
C THR A 548 5.89 -6.13 14.23
N ARG A 549 5.06 -5.93 15.26
CA ARG A 549 4.61 -6.99 16.17
C ARG A 549 3.40 -7.66 15.55
N TYR A 550 3.63 -8.82 14.94
CA TYR A 550 2.57 -9.61 14.31
C TYR A 550 1.60 -10.16 15.36
N SER A 551 0.30 -9.90 15.18
CA SER A 551 -0.76 -10.24 16.15
C SER A 551 -2.15 -10.31 15.47
N PRO A 552 -3.02 -11.29 15.79
CA PRO A 552 -4.34 -11.49 15.18
C PRO A 552 -5.42 -10.58 15.81
N ILE A 553 -5.19 -9.27 15.76
CA ILE A 553 -6.07 -8.27 16.40
C ILE A 553 -7.49 -8.37 15.83
N GLY A 554 -8.47 -8.63 16.71
CA GLY A 554 -9.89 -8.73 16.37
C GLY A 554 -10.37 -10.13 15.98
N ARG A 555 -9.48 -11.13 15.92
CA ARG A 555 -9.86 -12.54 15.77
C ARG A 555 -10.72 -13.01 16.95
N ILE A 556 -11.64 -13.94 16.71
CA ILE A 556 -12.43 -14.57 17.78
C ILE A 556 -11.55 -15.60 18.52
N PRO A 557 -11.39 -15.53 19.85
CA PRO A 557 -10.62 -16.52 20.61
C PRO A 557 -11.16 -17.94 20.41
N GLY A 558 -10.27 -18.91 20.22
CA GLY A 558 -10.62 -20.32 20.01
C GLY A 558 -11.26 -20.68 18.66
N ALA A 559 -11.62 -19.71 17.80
CA ALA A 559 -12.18 -19.99 16.48
C ALA A 559 -11.14 -20.63 15.55
N ASP A 560 -11.55 -21.63 14.77
CA ASP A 560 -10.72 -22.32 13.78
C ASP A 560 -10.48 -21.50 12.50
N PHE A 561 -11.11 -20.34 12.37
CA PHE A 561 -10.90 -19.35 11.31
C PHE A 561 -10.42 -17.99 11.85
N ASP A 562 -10.08 -17.09 10.94
CA ASP A 562 -9.93 -15.65 11.19
C ASP A 562 -10.76 -14.85 10.19
N ASP A 563 -11.45 -13.81 10.65
CA ASP A 563 -12.24 -12.90 9.81
C ASP A 563 -11.37 -11.69 9.42
N ILE A 564 -10.89 -11.71 8.17
CA ILE A 564 -9.97 -10.72 7.62
C ILE A 564 -10.73 -9.62 6.91
N PHE A 565 -10.47 -8.37 7.26
CA PHE A 565 -11.03 -7.23 6.52
C PHE A 565 -10.04 -6.69 5.49
N VAL A 566 -10.54 -6.48 4.27
CA VAL A 566 -9.83 -5.84 3.15
C VAL A 566 -10.64 -4.65 2.67
N VAL A 567 -10.05 -3.46 2.74
CA VAL A 567 -10.57 -2.28 2.05
C VAL A 567 -10.08 -2.33 0.60
N SER A 568 -11.00 -2.41 -0.35
CA SER A 568 -10.70 -2.30 -1.78
C SER A 568 -10.97 -0.88 -2.25
N ALA A 569 -10.07 -0.31 -3.04
CA ALA A 569 -10.25 1.04 -3.57
C ALA A 569 -9.81 1.11 -5.04
N LEU A 570 -10.61 1.77 -5.88
CA LEU A 570 -10.43 1.85 -7.32
C LEU A 570 -10.89 3.22 -7.82
N PHE A 571 -10.05 3.90 -8.61
CA PHE A 571 -10.28 5.28 -9.07
C PHE A 571 -10.47 6.25 -7.88
N HIS A 572 -11.72 6.61 -7.58
CA HIS A 572 -12.20 7.42 -6.45
C HIS A 572 -13.33 6.67 -5.67
N HIS A 573 -13.55 5.40 -5.96
CA HIS A 573 -14.53 4.52 -5.31
C HIS A 573 -13.86 3.62 -4.25
N ILE A 574 -14.61 3.25 -3.22
CA ILE A 574 -14.18 2.38 -2.12
C ILE A 574 -15.21 1.28 -1.84
N SER A 575 -14.77 0.07 -1.46
CA SER A 575 -15.61 -1.08 -1.11
C SER A 575 -14.93 -1.90 -0.01
N PHE A 576 -15.70 -2.63 0.80
CA PHE A 576 -15.21 -3.32 1.98
C PHE A 576 -15.54 -4.81 1.91
N LEU A 577 -14.54 -5.65 2.19
CA LEU A 577 -14.66 -7.10 2.17
C LEU A 577 -14.36 -7.66 3.58
N ARG A 578 -15.21 -8.57 4.06
CA ARG A 578 -14.84 -9.59 5.05
C ARG A 578 -14.51 -10.88 4.30
N VAL A 579 -13.32 -11.41 4.50
CA VAL A 579 -12.90 -12.74 4.02
C VAL A 579 -12.69 -13.63 5.22
N ARG A 580 -13.50 -14.68 5.37
CA ARG A 580 -13.29 -15.72 6.39
C ARG A 580 -12.20 -16.66 5.91
N VAL A 581 -11.09 -16.73 6.65
CA VAL A 581 -9.91 -17.55 6.32
C VAL A 581 -9.76 -18.68 7.34
N PRO A 582 -10.04 -19.95 6.99
CA PRO A 582 -9.79 -21.09 7.87
C PRO A 582 -8.30 -21.22 8.22
N THR A 583 -7.98 -21.47 9.50
CA THR A 583 -6.60 -21.76 9.95
C THR A 583 -6.04 -22.96 9.20
N ARG A 584 -6.91 -23.94 8.93
CA ARG A 584 -6.61 -25.15 8.17
C ARG A 584 -6.18 -24.88 6.71
N LEU A 585 -6.62 -23.77 6.10
CA LEU A 585 -6.06 -23.32 4.81
C LEU A 585 -4.63 -22.82 4.99
N LEU A 586 -4.34 -22.03 6.03
CA LEU A 586 -3.00 -21.51 6.29
C LEU A 586 -1.98 -22.62 6.53
N GLU A 587 -2.37 -23.69 7.24
CA GLU A 587 -1.57 -24.91 7.39
C GLU A 587 -1.21 -25.54 6.04
N VAL A 588 -2.20 -25.70 5.15
CA VAL A 588 -1.99 -26.27 3.81
C VAL A 588 -1.08 -25.37 2.97
N LEU A 589 -1.21 -24.04 3.07
CA LEU A 589 -0.33 -23.09 2.41
C LEU A 589 1.11 -23.10 2.99
N ASP A 590 1.32 -23.50 4.25
CA ASP A 590 2.65 -23.76 4.82
C ASP A 590 3.20 -25.18 4.56
N GLY A 591 2.45 -26.04 3.87
CA GLY A 591 2.89 -27.37 3.44
C GLY A 591 2.38 -28.53 4.29
N ALA A 592 1.32 -28.35 5.07
CA ALA A 592 0.55 -29.48 5.58
C ALA A 592 -0.09 -30.27 4.43
N PRO A 593 -0.28 -31.60 4.56
CA PRO A 593 -0.93 -32.40 3.52
C PRO A 593 -2.38 -31.94 3.33
N ASP A 594 -2.80 -31.81 2.08
CA ASP A 594 -4.07 -31.20 1.66
C ASP A 594 -5.20 -32.22 1.42
N ASN A 595 -5.08 -33.38 2.07
CA ASN A 595 -6.00 -34.52 2.01
C ASN A 595 -7.47 -34.10 1.87
N MET A 596 -8.16 -34.59 0.84
CA MET A 596 -9.63 -34.55 0.78
C MET A 596 -10.20 -35.40 1.92
N ASN A 597 -11.28 -34.94 2.55
CA ASN A 597 -11.77 -35.58 3.76
C ASN A 597 -12.49 -36.91 3.45
N LYS A 598 -11.85 -38.05 3.76
CA LYS A 598 -12.35 -39.40 3.44
C LYS A 598 -13.58 -39.84 4.26
N GLY A 599 -14.00 -39.04 5.24
CA GLY A 599 -15.12 -39.35 6.14
C GLY A 599 -16.46 -38.71 5.77
N SER A 600 -16.58 -38.03 4.63
CA SER A 600 -17.88 -37.50 4.17
C SER A 600 -18.85 -38.65 3.84
N THR A 601 -20.08 -38.56 4.34
CA THR A 601 -21.14 -39.54 4.06
C THR A 601 -22.02 -39.16 2.85
N CYS A 602 -21.88 -37.94 2.31
CA CYS A 602 -22.20 -37.67 0.91
C CYS A 602 -20.98 -37.98 0.03
N GLY A 603 -21.20 -38.26 -1.26
CA GLY A 603 -20.14 -38.67 -2.20
C GLY A 603 -19.07 -37.60 -2.49
N ASP A 604 -19.26 -36.38 -2.00
CA ASP A 604 -18.37 -35.25 -2.26
C ASP A 604 -17.08 -35.32 -1.45
N LYS A 605 -15.96 -35.28 -2.17
CA LYS A 605 -14.60 -35.17 -1.61
C LYS A 605 -14.37 -33.74 -1.13
N ALA A 606 -14.94 -33.39 0.02
CA ALA A 606 -14.80 -32.07 0.61
C ALA A 606 -13.32 -31.70 0.85
N ARG A 607 -12.96 -30.47 0.45
CA ARG A 607 -11.66 -29.83 0.74
C ARG A 607 -11.44 -29.83 2.26
N SER A 608 -10.28 -30.24 2.76
CA SER A 608 -10.07 -30.30 4.23
C SER A 608 -10.03 -28.92 4.93
N TRP A 609 -10.00 -27.82 4.18
CA TRP A 609 -10.15 -26.45 4.68
C TRP A 609 -11.54 -25.84 4.40
N GLY A 610 -12.48 -26.56 3.79
CA GLY A 610 -13.79 -26.03 3.40
C GLY A 610 -13.71 -25.07 2.20
N GLY A 611 -13.54 -23.77 2.48
CA GLY A 611 -13.54 -22.69 1.47
C GLY A 611 -13.14 -21.33 2.04
N LEU A 612 -13.45 -20.27 1.30
CA LEU A 612 -13.23 -18.87 1.66
C LEU A 612 -14.51 -18.07 1.41
N ASP A 613 -15.27 -17.77 2.46
CA ASP A 613 -16.45 -16.91 2.35
C ASP A 613 -16.05 -15.43 2.31
N VAL A 614 -16.51 -14.74 1.27
CA VAL A 614 -16.21 -13.35 0.97
C VAL A 614 -17.49 -12.54 0.94
N TYR A 615 -17.64 -11.62 1.89
CA TYR A 615 -18.79 -10.72 1.99
C TYR A 615 -18.32 -9.33 1.57
N ARG A 616 -18.81 -8.80 0.45
CA ARG A 616 -18.41 -7.50 -0.11
C ARG A 616 -19.58 -6.51 -0.04
N THR A 617 -19.35 -5.29 0.45
CA THR A 617 -20.31 -4.19 0.32
C THR A 617 -20.50 -3.78 -1.15
N GLN A 618 -21.47 -2.91 -1.42
CA GLN A 618 -21.44 -2.11 -2.64
C GLN A 618 -20.13 -1.28 -2.74
N TRP A 619 -19.89 -0.70 -3.92
CA TRP A 619 -18.91 0.38 -4.07
C TRP A 619 -19.56 1.72 -3.65
N TYR A 620 -18.77 2.60 -3.05
CA TYR A 620 -19.16 3.94 -2.62
C TYR A 620 -18.29 4.97 -3.33
N ASP A 621 -18.89 6.02 -3.90
CA ASP A 621 -18.19 7.13 -4.58
C ASP A 621 -17.76 8.21 -3.59
N LEU A 622 -16.46 8.47 -3.45
CA LEU A 622 -15.93 9.48 -2.53
C LEU A 622 -16.22 10.94 -2.95
N PHE A 623 -16.69 11.19 -4.18
CA PHE A 623 -17.24 12.50 -4.56
C PHE A 623 -18.65 12.73 -4.03
N LEU A 624 -19.46 11.69 -3.80
CA LEU A 624 -20.83 11.84 -3.30
C LEU A 624 -20.84 11.99 -1.76
N ALA A 625 -21.66 12.90 -1.24
CA ALA A 625 -21.66 13.24 0.20
C ALA A 625 -22.27 12.13 1.06
N GLU A 626 -23.31 11.48 0.55
CA GLU A 626 -24.02 10.39 1.23
C GLU A 626 -23.16 9.12 1.25
N ASP A 627 -22.55 8.74 0.13
CA ASP A 627 -21.60 7.63 0.02
C ASP A 627 -20.37 7.79 0.94
N ARG A 628 -19.84 9.01 1.09
CA ARG A 628 -18.79 9.29 2.08
C ARG A 628 -19.21 8.94 3.50
N VAL A 629 -20.45 9.26 3.90
CA VAL A 629 -20.98 8.91 5.22
C VAL A 629 -21.31 7.42 5.31
N ALA A 630 -21.86 6.81 4.27
CA ALA A 630 -22.14 5.38 4.22
C ALA A 630 -20.85 4.55 4.34
N ALA A 631 -19.81 4.87 3.57
CA ALA A 631 -18.50 4.26 3.69
C ALA A 631 -17.87 4.52 5.08
N MET A 632 -18.06 5.72 5.66
CA MET A 632 -17.58 6.03 7.02
C MET A 632 -18.23 5.14 8.08
N LYS A 633 -19.54 4.86 7.98
CA LYS A 633 -20.24 3.86 8.83
C LYS A 633 -19.59 2.47 8.70
N VAL A 634 -19.26 2.03 7.49
CA VAL A 634 -18.59 0.73 7.28
C VAL A 634 -17.21 0.70 7.94
N VAL A 635 -16.40 1.76 7.80
CA VAL A 635 -15.10 1.87 8.47
C VAL A 635 -15.28 1.87 10.00
N TRP A 636 -16.26 2.61 10.52
CA TRP A 636 -16.54 2.67 11.96
C TRP A 636 -16.97 1.30 12.51
N ALA A 637 -17.85 0.60 11.81
CA ALA A 637 -18.30 -0.74 12.14
C ALA A 637 -17.15 -1.77 12.11
N MET A 638 -16.33 -1.73 11.06
CA MET A 638 -15.12 -2.56 10.93
C MET A 638 -14.13 -2.30 12.07
N MET A 639 -13.84 -1.04 12.39
CA MET A 639 -12.90 -0.68 13.45
C MET A 639 -13.46 -1.01 14.84
N ALA A 640 -14.76 -0.80 15.08
CA ALA A 640 -15.42 -1.18 16.33
C ALA A 640 -15.36 -2.69 16.56
N TYR A 641 -15.66 -3.50 15.55
CA TYR A 641 -15.53 -4.96 15.64
C TYR A 641 -14.07 -5.39 15.86
N LEU A 642 -13.12 -4.92 15.03
CA LEU A 642 -11.73 -5.37 15.11
C LEU A 642 -10.99 -4.89 16.38
N MET A 643 -11.41 -3.77 16.97
CA MET A 643 -10.81 -3.21 18.17
C MET A 643 -11.62 -3.47 19.45
N ARG A 644 -12.73 -4.21 19.39
CA ARG A 644 -13.52 -4.62 20.57
C ARG A 644 -12.61 -5.24 21.63
N ALA A 645 -12.89 -4.99 22.91
CA ALA A 645 -12.30 -5.81 23.95
C ALA A 645 -12.76 -7.26 23.79
N THR A 646 -11.83 -8.20 23.93
CA THR A 646 -12.10 -9.61 24.15
C THR A 646 -11.86 -9.92 25.63
N ASP A 647 -12.59 -10.87 26.21
CA ASP A 647 -12.49 -11.24 27.62
C ASP A 647 -11.23 -12.06 27.97
N ASP A 648 -10.14 -11.86 27.20
CA ASP A 648 -8.88 -12.60 27.25
C ASP A 648 -8.02 -12.22 28.47
N GLY A 649 -8.50 -12.57 29.66
CA GLY A 649 -7.78 -13.40 30.64
C GLY A 649 -6.45 -12.91 31.26
N ASN A 650 -5.84 -11.82 30.80
CA ASN A 650 -4.55 -11.33 31.31
C ASN A 650 -4.74 -10.11 32.20
N GLY A 651 -5.12 -10.36 33.44
CA GLY A 651 -5.26 -9.36 34.49
C GLY A 651 -3.93 -8.78 34.99
N ASP A 652 -3.26 -7.98 34.17
CA ASP A 652 -2.26 -6.99 34.62
C ASP A 652 -2.94 -5.78 35.29
N ASP A 653 -3.98 -6.06 36.07
CA ASP A 653 -4.59 -5.12 36.99
C ASP A 653 -3.67 -5.06 38.22
N VAL A 654 -2.57 -4.31 38.07
CA VAL A 654 -1.56 -4.10 39.12
C VAL A 654 -2.22 -3.37 40.28
N LYS A 655 -2.82 -4.13 41.18
CA LYS A 655 -3.33 -3.66 42.46
C LYS A 655 -2.18 -3.01 43.22
N MET A 656 -2.16 -1.68 43.22
CA MET A 656 -1.36 -0.86 44.10
C MET A 656 -1.92 -0.96 45.52
N THR A 657 -1.79 -2.14 46.15
CA THR A 657 -2.00 -2.33 47.58
C THR A 657 -0.87 -1.63 48.31
N GLY A 658 -1.10 -0.37 48.69
CA GLY A 658 -0.17 0.39 49.52
C GLY A 658 -0.16 -0.13 50.95
N THR A 659 1.05 -0.29 51.49
CA THR A 659 1.39 -0.38 52.91
C THR A 659 2.72 0.35 53.11
#